data_AF-A0A6G1DBJ7-F1
#
_entry.id   AF-A0A6G1DBJ7-F1
#
_cell.length_a   1.000
_cell.length_b   1.000
_cell.length_c   1.000
_cell.angle_alpha   90.00
_cell.angle_beta   90.00
_cell.angle_gamma   90.00
#
_symmetry.space_group_name_H-M   'P 1'
#
loop_
_entity.id
_entity.type
_entity.pdbx_description
1 polymer ?
#
loop_
_entity_poly.entity_id
_entity_poly.type
_entity_poly.pdbx_seq_one_letter_code
_entity_poly.pdbx_strand_id
1 'polypeptide(L)'
;MRLPPIRFLPSSAAPTVVAANARIARLARAGNMEGARAAFEAMALRTTASYNALLAGYFRNRLPDAALGLFRRMPSRDLASYNALISGLSLRRETLPDAAAALASIPFPPSVVSFTSLLRGYVRHGLLADAIRMFQQMPERNHISYTVLLGGLLDAGRVNEARRLFDEMPDRDVVAWTAMLSGYCQAGRIAEARALFDEMPKRNVVSWTAMISGYAQNGMVNLARKLFEVMPERNEVSWTAMLVGYIQAGHVEDAEELFNAMPEHPVAACNAMMVGFGQRGMVDAAKAVFEKMRERDDGTWSAMIKVYEQNEFLMEALSTFREMLWRGVRPNYPSVISVLSVCASLAVLDYGREVHAAMLRCSFDMDVFSVSALMTMYIKCGNLDKAKMVFHTFEPKDVVMWNSMITGYAQHGLGEEALGIFHDMRLAGMVPDGITYIGALTACSYTGLMEEALGLIKNMPVEPDAVIWGALMGACRMHRNAEIAEVAAKKLLELEPENAGPYIHYPLPALQPKHFESKQAKMKKLEKMLLLLSLLAVTTVSLCDAAALRLHATHADAGRGLSKRELLQRMAARSKARSARLLSGRAVAARVDPGIYADGVPDTEYLVHMAIGTPPQLVQLILDTGSDLTWTQCRPCMACFRQALPHFNPPHSLTFAMQPCDVPMCRKLSWSSCGEQGWGNRPCVYSYAYADHSITTGHLDSDTFTFASADDATGDASVPDLAFGCGLFNNGIFMSNETGIAGFSRGALSLPSQLKVDNFSHCFTAITGSEPSPVLLGVPANLYSDAGGGGRGVVQSTALIRFHSAQLNGYYISLKGITVGTTRLPFRESVFALKEDGTGGTIIDSGTGMTTLPEVVYNLLCDAFVAQTRLTVHNSTSLSQLCFSVPPGAKPDLPALVLHFEGATLDLPRENYMFEIEEAGSSITCLAINAGGDLSVIGNFQQQNMHVLYDLANNMLSFVPAQCNKL
;
A
#
# COMPACT_ATOMS: atom_id res chain seq x y z
N MET A 1 18.83 35.97 69.05
CA MET A 1 19.35 37.02 68.14
C MET A 1 18.24 37.44 67.21
N ARG A 2 17.90 38.73 67.17
CA ARG A 2 16.82 39.29 66.34
C ARG A 2 17.17 39.15 64.86
N LEU A 3 16.27 38.57 64.07
CA LEU A 3 16.37 38.51 62.61
C LEU A 3 16.57 39.93 62.05
N PRO A 4 17.46 40.14 61.06
CA PRO A 4 17.59 41.43 60.42
C PRO A 4 16.29 41.78 59.68
N PRO A 5 15.90 43.07 59.61
CA PRO A 5 14.66 43.48 58.98
C PRO A 5 14.72 43.21 57.47
N ILE A 6 13.63 42.67 56.92
CA ILE A 6 13.40 42.58 55.48
C ILE A 6 13.41 44.01 54.94
N ARG A 7 14.49 44.38 54.24
CA ARG A 7 14.47 45.60 53.41
C ARG A 7 13.57 45.32 52.22
N PHE A 8 12.31 45.77 52.30
CA PHE A 8 11.48 45.90 51.12
C PHE A 8 12.22 46.76 50.08
N LEU A 9 12.16 46.35 48.80
CA LEU A 9 12.60 47.16 47.68
C LEU A 9 12.06 48.60 47.86
N PRO A 10 12.87 49.66 47.69
CA PRO A 10 12.31 51.00 47.56
C PRO A 10 11.25 50.94 46.43
N SER A 11 10.04 51.45 46.67
CA SER A 11 8.89 51.22 45.78
C SER A 11 9.14 51.66 44.33
N SER A 12 10.11 52.56 44.13
CA SER A 12 10.58 53.03 42.81
C SER A 12 11.40 52.00 42.01
N ALA A 13 11.98 50.97 42.63
CA ALA A 13 12.83 49.96 41.97
C ALA A 13 12.18 48.57 41.84
N ALA A 14 11.01 48.34 42.45
CA ALA A 14 10.31 47.06 42.34
C ALA A 14 9.85 46.70 40.91
N PRO A 15 9.30 47.64 40.10
CA PRO A 15 8.86 47.33 38.74
C PRO A 15 10.03 46.95 37.82
N THR A 16 11.19 47.59 37.99
CA THR A 16 12.38 47.34 37.16
C THR A 16 13.02 45.99 37.47
N VAL A 17 13.08 45.57 38.74
CA VAL A 17 13.56 44.24 39.13
C VAL A 17 12.61 43.14 38.66
N VAL A 18 11.28 43.34 38.77
CA VAL A 18 10.28 42.38 38.28
C VAL A 18 10.34 42.25 36.75
N ALA A 19 10.46 43.36 36.03
CA ALA A 19 10.61 43.36 34.58
C ALA A 19 11.91 42.67 34.13
N ALA A 20 13.01 42.90 34.84
CA ALA A 20 14.29 42.22 34.59
C ALA A 20 14.19 40.71 34.86
N ASN A 21 13.57 40.29 35.96
CA ASN A 21 13.33 38.86 36.25
C ASN A 21 12.45 38.20 35.18
N ALA A 22 11.42 38.88 34.71
CA ALA A 22 10.58 38.41 33.60
C ALA A 22 11.37 38.31 32.29
N ARG A 23 12.27 39.26 32.01
CA ARG A 23 13.17 39.24 30.86
C ARG A 23 14.15 38.06 30.92
N ILE A 24 14.77 37.80 32.08
CA ILE A 24 15.63 36.63 32.30
C ILE A 24 14.85 35.34 32.04
N ALA A 25 13.65 35.21 32.61
CA ALA A 25 12.80 34.03 32.42
C ALA A 25 12.34 33.85 30.96
N ARG A 26 12.14 34.93 30.21
CA ARG A 26 11.79 34.90 28.79
C ARG A 26 12.98 34.47 27.93
N LEU A 27 14.15 35.05 28.16
CA LEU A 27 15.39 34.69 27.45
C LEU A 27 15.77 33.23 27.71
N ALA A 28 15.67 32.79 28.96
CA ALA A 28 15.90 31.40 29.31
C ALA A 28 14.84 30.46 28.71
N ARG A 29 13.58 30.88 28.52
CA ARG A 29 12.57 30.08 27.79
C ARG A 29 12.91 29.95 26.31
N ALA A 30 13.57 30.95 25.72
CA ALA A 30 13.95 30.98 24.32
C ALA A 30 15.31 30.30 24.03
N GLY A 31 15.91 29.59 25.00
CA GLY A 31 17.21 28.94 24.81
C GLY A 31 18.43 29.86 25.00
N ASN A 32 18.25 31.18 25.10
CA ASN A 32 19.34 32.15 25.13
C ASN A 32 19.84 32.38 26.56
N MET A 33 20.66 31.45 27.06
CA MET A 33 21.22 31.53 28.42
C MET A 33 22.31 32.59 28.59
N GLU A 34 23.07 32.91 27.53
CA GLU A 34 24.05 33.99 27.58
C GLU A 34 23.38 35.36 27.73
N GLY A 35 22.32 35.60 26.96
CA GLY A 35 21.50 36.80 27.08
C GLY A 35 20.77 36.88 28.42
N ALA A 36 20.28 35.75 28.95
CA ALA A 36 19.67 35.70 30.27
C ALA A 36 20.69 36.03 31.38
N ARG A 37 21.92 35.51 31.27
CA ARG A 37 23.02 35.81 32.19
C ARG A 37 23.47 37.26 32.09
N ALA A 38 23.64 37.80 30.88
CA ALA A 38 23.99 39.19 30.66
C ALA A 38 22.91 40.14 31.22
N ALA A 39 21.63 39.80 31.03
CA ALA A 39 20.51 40.56 31.60
C ALA A 39 20.50 40.51 33.13
N PHE A 40 20.87 39.38 33.74
CA PHE A 40 21.04 39.24 35.19
C PHE A 40 22.25 40.02 35.71
N GLU A 41 23.37 39.98 34.99
CA GLU A 41 24.59 40.68 35.36
C GLU A 41 24.42 42.21 35.25
N ALA A 42 23.63 42.69 34.29
CA ALA A 42 23.29 44.10 34.11
C ALA A 42 22.31 44.67 35.17
N MET A 43 21.76 43.82 36.06
CA MET A 43 20.87 44.30 37.13
C MET A 43 21.64 45.06 38.21
N ALA A 44 21.25 46.31 38.46
CA ALA A 44 21.82 47.14 39.53
C ALA A 44 21.52 46.60 40.95
N LEU A 45 20.38 45.89 41.11
CA LEU A 45 19.99 45.24 42.36
C LEU A 45 19.52 43.81 42.06
N ARG A 46 20.24 42.82 42.59
CA ARG A 46 19.91 41.40 42.45
C ARG A 46 19.29 40.88 43.73
N THR A 47 18.10 40.32 43.62
CA THR A 47 17.35 39.75 44.75
C THR A 47 17.40 38.23 44.71
N THR A 48 17.07 37.56 45.82
CA THR A 48 16.94 36.09 45.87
C THR A 48 16.01 35.56 44.77
N ALA A 49 14.93 36.29 44.44
CA ALA A 49 14.04 35.98 43.32
C ALA A 49 14.73 36.08 41.95
N SER A 50 15.63 37.06 41.75
CA SER A 50 16.43 37.19 40.53
C SER A 50 17.38 36.00 40.33
N TYR A 51 18.02 35.55 41.42
CA TYR A 51 18.85 34.35 41.40
C TYR A 51 18.01 33.10 41.12
N ASN A 52 16.84 32.95 41.76
CA ASN A 52 15.94 31.82 41.54
C ASN A 52 15.42 31.75 40.08
N ALA A 53 15.15 32.91 39.45
CA ALA A 53 14.75 32.98 38.05
C ALA A 53 15.86 32.50 37.09
N LEU A 54 17.11 32.88 37.36
CA LEU A 54 18.26 32.41 36.58
C LEU A 54 18.56 30.93 36.85
N LEU A 55 18.43 30.48 38.11
CA LEU A 55 18.58 29.08 38.51
C LEU A 55 17.59 28.17 37.76
N ALA A 56 16.31 28.55 37.71
CA ALA A 56 15.30 27.84 36.93
C ALA A 56 15.61 27.86 35.42
N GLY A 57 16.21 28.94 34.93
CA GLY A 57 16.68 29.07 33.55
C GLY A 57 17.78 28.07 33.20
N TYR A 58 18.78 27.90 34.07
CA TYR A 58 19.85 26.91 33.88
C TYR A 58 19.32 25.48 33.83
N PHE A 59 18.40 25.11 34.73
CA PHE A 59 17.78 23.78 34.70
C PHE A 59 16.94 23.54 33.44
N ARG A 60 16.15 24.54 33.00
CA ARG A 60 15.38 24.45 31.75
C ARG A 60 16.28 24.23 30.52
N ASN A 61 17.45 24.85 30.51
CA ASN A 61 18.42 24.76 29.41
C ASN A 61 19.48 23.68 29.61
N ARG A 62 19.20 22.67 30.44
CA ARG A 62 20.04 21.48 30.57
C ARG A 62 21.46 21.72 31.13
N LEU A 63 21.64 22.75 31.97
CA LEU A 63 22.93 23.15 32.58
C LEU A 63 22.94 23.02 34.12
N PRO A 64 22.92 21.81 34.70
CA PRO A 64 22.83 21.61 36.15
C PRO A 64 24.07 22.08 36.91
N ASP A 65 25.28 21.94 36.35
CA ASP A 65 26.52 22.36 37.02
C ASP A 65 26.61 23.87 37.17
N ALA A 66 26.17 24.60 36.14
CA ALA A 66 26.06 26.06 36.20
C ALA A 66 25.02 26.51 37.23
N ALA A 67 23.91 25.76 37.36
CA ALA A 67 22.89 26.01 38.38
C ALA A 67 23.44 25.77 39.80
N LEU A 68 24.14 24.66 40.04
CA LEU A 68 24.80 24.35 41.30
C LEU A 68 25.87 25.39 41.65
N GLY A 69 26.67 25.80 40.66
CA GLY A 69 27.65 26.88 40.78
C GLY A 69 27.02 28.22 41.15
N LEU A 70 25.90 28.58 40.52
CA LEU A 70 25.13 29.78 40.88
C LEU A 70 24.58 29.68 42.30
N PHE A 71 23.97 28.56 42.67
CA PHE A 71 23.37 28.34 43.98
C PHE A 71 24.40 28.46 45.12
N ARG A 72 25.60 27.89 44.93
CA ARG A 72 26.71 28.02 45.88
C ARG A 72 27.13 29.48 46.08
N ARG A 73 27.06 30.30 45.02
CA ARG A 73 27.43 31.73 45.02
C ARG A 73 26.30 32.68 45.45
N MET A 74 25.10 32.17 45.73
CA MET A 74 23.98 33.01 46.19
C MET A 74 24.28 33.65 47.55
N PRO A 75 24.16 34.99 47.70
CA PRO A 75 24.44 35.68 48.97
C PRO A 75 23.48 35.32 50.11
N SER A 76 22.23 34.99 49.78
CA SER A 76 21.23 34.51 50.70
C SER A 76 20.34 33.50 49.99
N ARG A 77 19.89 32.48 50.72
CA ARG A 77 19.06 31.39 50.19
C ARG A 77 17.84 31.26 51.08
N ASP A 78 16.67 31.33 50.47
CA ASP A 78 15.41 31.07 51.15
C ASP A 78 14.89 29.67 50.77
N LEU A 79 13.77 29.27 51.38
CA LEU A 79 13.14 28.00 51.08
C LEU A 79 12.74 27.87 49.59
N ALA A 80 12.43 28.98 48.92
CA ALA A 80 12.13 29.00 47.49
C ALA A 80 13.37 28.71 46.63
N SER A 81 14.55 29.19 47.03
CA SER A 81 15.83 28.84 46.39
C SER A 81 16.11 27.35 46.48
N TYR A 82 15.96 26.75 47.67
CA TYR A 82 16.15 25.31 47.86
C TYR A 82 15.11 24.49 47.09
N ASN A 83 13.84 24.90 47.10
CA ASN A 83 12.79 24.23 46.32
C ASN A 83 13.03 24.30 44.81
N ALA A 84 13.49 25.45 44.29
CA ALA A 84 13.85 25.61 42.89
C ALA A 84 15.05 24.73 42.50
N LEU A 85 16.04 24.61 43.39
CA LEU A 85 17.18 23.72 43.21
C LEU A 85 16.76 22.24 43.19
N ILE A 86 16.00 21.80 44.20
CA ILE A 86 15.53 20.42 44.32
C ILE A 86 14.65 20.05 43.13
N SER A 87 13.70 20.90 42.76
CA SER A 87 12.83 20.67 41.60
C SER A 87 13.61 20.60 40.29
N GLY A 88 14.68 21.39 40.15
CA GLY A 88 15.53 21.41 38.97
C GLY A 88 16.44 20.19 38.85
N LEU A 89 17.10 19.81 39.95
CA LEU A 89 17.94 18.61 40.03
C LEU A 89 17.11 17.32 39.91
N SER A 90 15.84 17.35 40.33
CA SER A 90 14.91 16.21 40.18
C SER A 90 14.50 15.92 38.73
N LEU A 91 14.83 16.80 37.77
CA LEU A 91 14.53 16.57 36.35
C LEU A 91 15.40 15.49 35.72
N ARG A 92 16.54 15.13 36.33
CA ARG A 92 17.46 14.10 35.82
C ARG A 92 17.79 13.09 36.89
N ARG A 93 17.93 11.83 36.48
CA ARG A 93 18.24 10.72 37.37
C ARG A 93 19.61 10.88 38.07
N GLU A 94 20.63 11.31 37.33
CA GLU A 94 22.01 11.48 37.82
C GLU A 94 22.14 12.51 38.94
N THR A 95 21.31 13.56 38.93
CA THR A 95 21.36 14.66 39.91
C THR A 95 20.38 14.48 41.07
N LEU A 96 19.66 13.35 41.14
CA LEU A 96 18.78 13.04 42.27
C LEU A 96 19.54 12.93 43.62
N PRO A 97 20.75 12.35 43.70
CA PRO A 97 21.54 12.37 44.92
C PRO A 97 21.85 13.79 45.39
N ASP A 98 22.19 14.69 44.47
CA ASP A 98 22.42 16.11 44.77
C ASP A 98 21.14 16.81 45.24
N ALA A 99 19.98 16.44 44.68
CA ALA A 99 18.68 16.94 45.12
C ALA A 99 18.35 16.48 46.55
N ALA A 100 18.65 15.23 46.89
CA ALA A 100 18.49 14.67 48.23
C ALA A 100 19.45 15.33 49.23
N ALA A 101 20.70 15.58 48.84
CA ALA A 101 21.67 16.32 49.64
C ALA A 101 21.24 17.80 49.84
N ALA A 102 20.63 18.42 48.82
CA ALA A 102 20.08 19.76 48.92
C ALA A 102 18.91 19.83 49.92
N LEU A 103 18.05 18.81 49.98
CA LEU A 103 16.98 18.70 50.97
C LEU A 103 17.53 18.51 52.39
N ALA A 104 18.56 17.68 52.55
CA ALA A 104 19.20 17.43 53.85
C ALA A 104 19.98 18.64 54.39
N SER A 105 20.43 19.55 53.51
CA SER A 105 21.23 20.74 53.86
C SER A 105 20.40 22.02 54.04
N ILE A 106 19.07 21.93 54.07
CA ILE A 106 18.20 23.08 54.35
C ILE A 106 18.39 23.49 55.83
N PRO A 107 18.78 24.75 56.12
CA PRO A 107 19.04 25.21 57.49
C PRO A 107 17.77 25.53 58.31
N PHE A 108 16.59 25.29 57.74
CA PHE A 108 15.27 25.53 58.32
C PHE A 108 14.40 24.26 58.14
N PRO A 109 13.30 24.09 58.89
CA PRO A 109 12.41 22.94 58.71
C PRO A 109 11.95 22.81 57.24
N PRO A 110 12.27 21.71 56.55
CA PRO A 110 11.86 21.51 55.17
C PRO A 110 10.34 21.46 55.06
N SER A 111 9.78 22.21 54.11
CA SER A 111 8.34 22.21 53.88
C SER A 111 7.87 20.95 53.15
N VAL A 112 6.57 20.65 53.25
CA VAL A 112 5.90 19.61 52.45
C VAL A 112 6.20 19.77 50.95
N VAL A 113 6.38 21.02 50.46
CA VAL A 113 6.72 21.32 49.05
C VAL A 113 8.13 20.83 48.68
N SER A 114 9.10 20.93 49.60
CA SER A 114 10.48 20.50 49.40
C SER A 114 10.57 18.99 49.23
N PHE A 115 9.91 18.24 50.11
CA PHE A 115 9.78 16.79 50.01
C PHE A 115 8.97 16.35 48.79
N THR A 116 7.83 17.01 48.51
CA THR A 116 6.97 16.65 47.35
C THR A 116 7.70 16.86 46.02
N SER A 117 8.59 17.85 45.92
CA SER A 117 9.39 18.10 44.71
C SER A 117 10.39 16.99 44.45
N LEU A 118 11.05 16.48 45.49
CA LEU A 118 11.98 15.35 45.38
C LEU A 118 11.25 14.01 45.19
N LEU A 119 10.10 13.84 45.85
CA LEU A 119 9.20 12.70 45.66
C LEU A 119 8.77 12.58 44.19
N ARG A 120 8.38 13.70 43.55
CA ARG A 120 8.11 13.74 42.10
C ARG A 120 9.31 13.35 41.27
N GLY A 121 10.53 13.72 41.70
CA GLY A 121 11.78 13.29 41.08
C GLY A 121 11.95 11.78 41.11
N TYR A 122 11.85 11.16 42.29
CA TYR A 122 11.97 9.71 42.42
C TYR A 122 10.91 8.95 41.62
N VAL A 123 9.65 9.39 41.69
CA VAL A 123 8.55 8.79 40.89
C VAL A 123 8.81 8.91 39.39
N ARG A 124 9.19 10.10 38.90
CA ARG A 124 9.45 10.37 37.48
C ARG A 124 10.54 9.45 36.89
N HIS A 125 11.53 9.08 37.69
CA HIS A 125 12.66 8.25 37.25
C HIS A 125 12.51 6.78 37.65
N GLY A 126 11.31 6.35 38.07
CA GLY A 126 11.01 4.95 38.41
C GLY A 126 11.65 4.43 39.70
N LEU A 127 12.25 5.30 40.53
CA LEU A 127 12.90 4.94 41.79
C LEU A 127 11.87 4.85 42.93
N LEU A 128 10.92 3.93 42.79
CA LEU A 128 9.74 3.87 43.65
C LEU A 128 10.07 3.48 45.10
N ALA A 129 11.11 2.67 45.33
CA ALA A 129 11.55 2.31 46.68
C ALA A 129 12.04 3.54 47.46
N ASP A 130 12.80 4.41 46.81
CA ASP A 130 13.27 5.67 47.39
C ASP A 130 12.13 6.67 47.59
N ALA A 131 11.17 6.71 46.67
CA ALA A 131 9.97 7.51 46.79
C ALA A 131 9.12 7.11 48.03
N ILE A 132 8.88 5.82 48.24
CA ILE A 132 8.13 5.30 49.40
C ILE A 132 8.88 5.62 50.70
N ARG A 133 10.19 5.39 50.73
CA ARG A 133 11.04 5.70 51.89
C ARG A 133 11.00 7.18 52.23
N MET A 134 11.09 8.05 51.23
CA MET A 134 10.99 9.50 51.40
C MET A 134 9.62 9.90 51.95
N PHE A 135 8.54 9.37 51.37
CA PHE A 135 7.18 9.66 51.80
C PHE A 135 6.94 9.28 53.27
N GLN A 136 7.50 8.15 53.70
CA GLN A 136 7.45 7.71 55.10
C GLN A 136 8.18 8.68 56.03
N GLN A 137 9.31 9.26 55.59
CA GLN A 137 10.13 10.22 56.33
C GLN A 137 9.57 11.66 56.33
N MET A 138 8.53 11.96 55.55
CA MET A 138 7.93 13.29 55.51
C MET A 138 7.30 13.66 56.86
N PRO A 139 7.66 14.81 57.47
CA PRO A 139 7.11 15.25 58.75
C PRO A 139 5.60 15.57 58.68
N GLU A 140 5.18 16.12 57.55
CA GLU A 140 3.79 16.43 57.24
C GLU A 140 3.46 15.92 55.84
N ARG A 141 2.26 15.36 55.66
CA ARG A 141 1.77 14.85 54.38
C ARG A 141 0.45 15.53 54.07
N ASN A 142 0.32 16.02 52.84
CA ASN A 142 -0.92 16.61 52.33
C ASN A 142 -1.44 15.82 51.12
N HIS A 143 -2.65 16.13 50.66
CA HIS A 143 -3.28 15.47 49.51
C HIS A 143 -2.36 15.41 48.27
N ILE A 144 -1.52 16.43 48.04
CA ILE A 144 -0.56 16.46 46.91
C ILE A 144 0.54 15.40 47.07
N SER A 145 1.12 15.25 48.27
CA SER A 145 2.14 14.22 48.51
C SER A 145 1.59 12.80 48.34
N TYR A 146 0.34 12.57 48.78
CA TYR A 146 -0.34 11.28 48.59
C TYR A 146 -0.62 11.02 47.11
N THR A 147 -1.17 11.99 46.37
CA THR A 147 -1.48 11.81 44.93
C THR A 147 -0.24 11.58 44.06
N VAL A 148 0.89 12.21 44.38
CA VAL A 148 2.17 11.96 43.67
C VAL A 148 2.65 10.53 43.85
N LEU A 149 2.68 10.03 45.09
CA LEU A 149 3.11 8.65 45.35
C LEU A 149 2.08 7.64 44.80
N LEU A 150 0.79 7.96 44.89
CA LEU A 150 -0.30 7.17 44.33
C LEU A 150 -0.11 6.96 42.83
N GLY A 151 0.10 8.04 42.06
CA GLY A 151 0.39 7.95 40.62
C GLY A 151 1.61 7.09 40.33
N GLY A 152 2.70 7.28 41.08
CA GLY A 152 3.91 6.48 40.91
C GLY A 152 3.74 4.98 41.22
N LEU A 153 2.89 4.62 42.18
CA LEU A 153 2.56 3.22 42.47
C LEU A 153 1.71 2.60 41.36
N LEU A 154 0.78 3.37 40.79
CA LEU A 154 -0.07 2.94 39.69
C LEU A 154 0.71 2.77 38.38
N ASP A 155 1.59 3.72 38.03
CA ASP A 155 2.46 3.64 36.86
C ASP A 155 3.40 2.42 36.93
N ALA A 156 3.77 2.00 38.14
CA ALA A 156 4.57 0.80 38.38
C ALA A 156 3.73 -0.49 38.49
N GLY A 157 2.42 -0.44 38.26
CA GLY A 157 1.51 -1.59 38.33
C GLY A 157 1.24 -2.13 39.75
N ARG A 158 1.69 -1.45 40.81
CA ARG A 158 1.54 -1.87 42.22
C ARG A 158 0.18 -1.44 42.79
N VAL A 159 -0.90 -1.82 42.11
CA VAL A 159 -2.27 -1.33 42.39
C VAL A 159 -2.75 -1.64 43.80
N ASN A 160 -2.36 -2.76 44.41
CA ASN A 160 -2.73 -3.10 45.79
C ASN A 160 -2.08 -2.17 46.83
N GLU A 161 -0.88 -1.68 46.56
CA GLU A 161 -0.22 -0.69 47.43
C GLU A 161 -0.79 0.70 47.22
N ALA A 162 -1.12 1.05 45.98
CA ALA A 162 -1.85 2.27 45.67
C ALA A 162 -3.21 2.31 46.39
N ARG A 163 -3.95 1.19 46.42
CA ARG A 163 -5.21 1.06 47.17
C ARG A 163 -5.03 1.34 48.66
N ARG A 164 -4.05 0.70 49.30
CA ARG A 164 -3.74 0.93 50.72
C ARG A 164 -3.40 2.39 50.99
N LEU A 165 -2.57 3.00 50.15
CA LEU A 165 -2.21 4.40 50.27
C LEU A 165 -3.42 5.33 50.08
N PHE A 166 -4.31 5.00 49.14
CA PHE A 166 -5.54 5.74 48.89
C PHE A 166 -6.51 5.64 50.08
N ASP A 167 -6.58 4.48 50.74
CA ASP A 167 -7.38 4.30 51.95
C ASP A 167 -6.88 5.14 53.11
N GLU A 168 -5.55 5.28 53.26
CA GLU A 168 -4.90 6.11 54.28
C GLU A 168 -5.02 7.62 54.04
N MET A 169 -5.46 8.06 52.86
CA MET A 169 -5.59 9.49 52.54
C MET A 169 -6.63 10.17 53.44
N PRO A 170 -6.27 11.24 54.18
CA PRO A 170 -7.20 11.96 55.06
C PRO A 170 -8.35 12.63 54.29
N ASP A 171 -8.04 13.25 53.15
CA ASP A 171 -9.00 13.87 52.23
C ASP A 171 -8.73 13.35 50.81
N ARG A 172 -9.73 12.70 50.23
CA ARG A 172 -9.68 12.16 48.87
C ARG A 172 -10.35 13.13 47.91
N ASP A 173 -9.53 13.91 47.22
CA ASP A 173 -10.02 14.78 46.15
C ASP A 173 -10.39 13.96 44.90
N VAL A 174 -11.14 14.59 43.98
CA VAL A 174 -11.60 13.92 42.75
C VAL A 174 -10.40 13.38 41.94
N VAL A 175 -9.24 14.05 42.01
CA VAL A 175 -8.02 13.62 41.31
C VAL A 175 -7.54 12.26 41.83
N ALA A 176 -7.46 12.08 43.15
CA ALA A 176 -7.08 10.80 43.76
C ALA A 176 -8.03 9.67 43.36
N TRP A 177 -9.35 9.92 43.39
CA TRP A 177 -10.35 8.93 42.95
C TRP A 177 -10.16 8.56 41.49
N THR A 178 -10.04 9.54 40.60
CA THR A 178 -9.85 9.29 39.16
C THR A 178 -8.53 8.58 38.84
N ALA A 179 -7.46 8.88 39.57
CA ALA A 179 -6.18 8.18 39.42
C ALA A 179 -6.33 6.70 39.77
N MET A 180 -6.98 6.38 40.89
CA MET A 180 -7.25 4.98 41.27
C MET A 180 -8.13 4.25 40.26
N LEU A 181 -9.16 4.91 39.72
CA LEU A 181 -9.99 4.32 38.66
C LEU A 181 -9.14 3.95 37.44
N SER A 182 -8.38 4.89 36.89
CA SER A 182 -7.49 4.65 35.75
C SER A 182 -6.48 3.54 36.04
N GLY A 183 -5.93 3.51 37.26
CA GLY A 183 -4.98 2.49 37.70
C GLY A 183 -5.58 1.08 37.77
N TYR A 184 -6.79 0.93 38.31
CA TYR A 184 -7.50 -0.35 38.28
C TYR A 184 -7.86 -0.78 36.86
N CYS A 185 -8.26 0.15 36.00
CA CYS A 185 -8.57 -0.12 34.60
C CYS A 185 -7.34 -0.58 33.80
N GLN A 186 -6.19 0.07 33.98
CA GLN A 186 -4.92 -0.32 33.34
C GLN A 186 -4.43 -1.70 33.79
N ALA A 187 -4.68 -2.07 35.05
CA ALA A 187 -4.38 -3.40 35.57
C ALA A 187 -5.43 -4.48 35.24
N GLY A 188 -6.45 -4.15 34.44
CA GLY A 188 -7.54 -5.06 34.07
C GLY A 188 -8.52 -5.43 35.19
N ARG A 189 -8.42 -4.77 36.36
CA ARG A 189 -9.24 -5.04 37.57
C ARG A 189 -10.54 -4.23 37.53
N ILE A 190 -11.32 -4.47 36.48
CA ILE A 190 -12.47 -3.62 36.11
C ILE A 190 -13.62 -3.69 37.11
N ALA A 191 -13.82 -4.83 37.78
CA ALA A 191 -14.84 -4.96 38.81
C ALA A 191 -14.58 -4.03 40.01
N GLU A 192 -13.31 -3.92 40.42
CA GLU A 192 -12.90 -3.04 41.52
C GLU A 192 -12.91 -1.58 41.09
N ALA A 193 -12.52 -1.28 39.84
CA ALA A 193 -12.70 0.06 39.27
C ALA A 193 -14.17 0.48 39.32
N ARG A 194 -15.10 -0.44 38.98
CA ARG A 194 -16.53 -0.15 39.00
C ARG A 194 -17.07 0.06 40.41
N ALA A 195 -16.71 -0.80 41.36
CA ALA A 195 -17.08 -0.62 42.77
C ALA A 195 -16.59 0.75 43.28
N LEU A 196 -15.34 1.09 42.97
CA LEU A 196 -14.77 2.38 43.37
C LEU A 196 -15.50 3.56 42.75
N PHE A 197 -15.88 3.45 41.47
CA PHE A 197 -16.65 4.47 40.78
C PHE A 197 -18.03 4.65 41.41
N ASP A 198 -18.68 3.57 41.86
CA ASP A 198 -19.99 3.61 42.54
C ASP A 198 -19.90 4.14 43.99
N GLU A 199 -18.73 4.07 44.64
CA GLU A 199 -18.45 4.68 45.94
C GLU A 199 -18.14 6.19 45.88
N MET A 200 -17.76 6.72 44.71
CA MET A 200 -17.37 8.13 44.57
C MET A 200 -18.46 9.11 45.06
N PRO A 201 -18.16 9.99 46.05
CA PRO A 201 -19.15 10.94 46.57
C PRO A 201 -19.63 11.96 45.53
N LYS A 202 -18.72 12.40 44.65
CA LYS A 202 -19.01 13.33 43.57
C LYS A 202 -18.33 12.86 42.29
N ARG A 203 -19.14 12.53 41.29
CA ARG A 203 -18.68 12.17 39.94
C ARG A 203 -18.71 13.40 39.06
N ASN A 204 -17.62 13.63 38.35
CA ASN A 204 -17.52 14.64 37.30
C ASN A 204 -17.27 13.96 35.95
N VAL A 205 -17.34 14.73 34.87
CA VAL A 205 -17.11 14.23 33.50
C VAL A 205 -15.82 13.41 33.39
N VAL A 206 -14.73 13.84 34.06
CA VAL A 206 -13.44 13.11 34.06
C VAL A 206 -13.56 11.70 34.63
N SER A 207 -14.25 11.52 35.77
CA SER A 207 -14.47 10.20 36.37
C SER A 207 -15.33 9.27 35.50
N TRP A 208 -16.35 9.81 34.82
CA TRP A 208 -17.17 9.04 33.87
C TRP A 208 -16.35 8.60 32.66
N THR A 209 -15.59 9.54 32.06
CA THR A 209 -14.73 9.25 30.91
C THR A 209 -13.65 8.22 31.25
N ALA A 210 -13.02 8.30 32.43
CA ALA A 210 -12.02 7.32 32.87
C ALA A 210 -12.59 5.89 32.92
N MET A 211 -13.83 5.73 33.39
CA MET A 211 -14.51 4.42 33.38
C MET A 211 -14.90 3.95 31.98
N ILE A 212 -15.37 4.86 31.10
CA ILE A 212 -15.68 4.53 29.70
C ILE A 212 -14.43 4.03 28.98
N SER A 213 -13.32 4.77 29.07
CA SER A 213 -12.03 4.36 28.50
C SER A 213 -11.53 3.05 29.11
N GLY A 214 -11.70 2.88 30.43
CA GLY A 214 -11.31 1.65 31.12
C GLY A 214 -12.08 0.41 30.66
N TYR A 215 -13.40 0.51 30.52
CA TYR A 215 -14.23 -0.56 29.96
C TYR A 215 -13.84 -0.86 28.51
N ALA A 216 -13.62 0.17 27.69
CA ALA A 216 -13.26 0.00 26.29
C ALA A 216 -11.89 -0.69 26.09
N GLN A 217 -10.85 -0.23 26.80
CA GLN A 217 -9.50 -0.82 26.75
C GLN A 217 -9.45 -2.28 27.17
N ASN A 218 -10.42 -2.72 27.98
CA ASN A 218 -10.56 -4.10 28.45
C ASN A 218 -11.60 -4.90 27.65
N GLY A 219 -11.95 -4.46 26.44
CA GLY A 219 -12.85 -5.16 25.52
C GLY A 219 -14.33 -5.17 25.92
N MET A 220 -14.72 -4.44 26.97
CA MET A 220 -16.10 -4.37 27.51
C MET A 220 -16.88 -3.19 26.93
N VAL A 221 -16.85 -3.01 25.61
CA VAL A 221 -17.41 -1.83 24.92
C VAL A 221 -18.91 -1.69 25.13
N ASN A 222 -19.67 -2.78 25.24
CA ASN A 222 -21.10 -2.75 25.54
C ASN A 222 -21.41 -2.13 26.91
N LEU A 223 -20.55 -2.37 27.92
CA LEU A 223 -20.70 -1.74 29.24
C LEU A 223 -20.26 -0.27 29.21
N ALA A 224 -19.21 0.04 28.44
CA ALA A 224 -18.80 1.41 28.18
C ALA A 224 -19.95 2.22 27.55
N ARG A 225 -20.66 1.64 26.57
CA ARG A 225 -21.82 2.27 25.91
C ARG A 225 -22.97 2.54 26.88
N LYS A 226 -23.35 1.54 27.69
CA LYS A 226 -24.38 1.72 28.72
C LYS A 226 -24.01 2.83 29.70
N LEU A 227 -22.74 2.90 30.10
CA LEU A 227 -22.25 3.94 31.01
C LEU A 227 -22.28 5.32 30.34
N PHE A 228 -21.93 5.39 29.06
CA PHE A 228 -22.01 6.59 28.25
C PHE A 228 -23.45 7.11 28.09
N GLU A 229 -24.45 6.23 27.98
CA GLU A 229 -25.88 6.58 27.86
C GLU A 229 -26.50 7.11 29.16
N VAL A 230 -26.01 6.69 30.32
CA VAL A 230 -26.48 7.20 31.62
C VAL A 230 -25.69 8.42 32.11
N MET A 231 -24.65 8.82 31.39
CA MET A 231 -23.82 9.97 31.73
C MET A 231 -24.65 11.29 31.71
N PRO A 232 -24.70 12.06 32.82
CA PRO A 232 -25.56 13.25 32.91
C PRO A 232 -25.18 14.38 31.95
N GLU A 233 -23.88 14.64 31.82
CA GLU A 233 -23.33 15.67 30.95
C GLU A 233 -22.27 15.03 30.04
N ARG A 234 -22.40 15.25 28.74
CA ARG A 234 -21.42 14.76 27.75
C ARG A 234 -20.72 15.95 27.12
N ASN A 235 -19.41 15.92 27.13
CA ASN A 235 -18.57 16.87 26.40
C ASN A 235 -17.81 16.15 25.29
N GLU A 236 -17.14 16.91 24.42
CA GLU A 236 -16.27 16.41 23.35
C GLU A 236 -15.39 15.24 23.81
N VAL A 237 -14.70 15.36 24.95
CA VAL A 237 -13.79 14.34 25.47
C VAL A 237 -14.51 13.01 25.75
N SER A 238 -15.71 13.06 26.34
CA SER A 238 -16.51 11.85 26.59
C SER A 238 -17.01 11.17 25.31
N TRP A 239 -17.37 11.95 24.29
CA TRP A 239 -17.78 11.43 22.98
C TRP A 239 -16.59 10.77 22.26
N THR A 240 -15.45 11.44 22.21
CA THR A 240 -14.22 10.90 21.59
C THR A 240 -13.75 9.63 22.30
N ALA A 241 -13.83 9.56 23.63
CA ALA A 241 -13.44 8.36 24.39
C ALA A 241 -14.30 7.13 24.04
N MET A 242 -15.61 7.32 23.88
CA MET A 242 -16.50 6.23 23.46
C MET A 242 -16.24 5.80 22.01
N LEU A 243 -16.00 6.77 21.12
CA LEU A 243 -15.67 6.54 19.71
C LEU A 243 -14.36 5.74 19.54
N VAL A 244 -13.29 6.15 20.23
CA VAL A 244 -12.02 5.40 20.26
C VAL A 244 -12.24 3.99 20.81
N GLY A 245 -13.12 3.85 21.81
CA GLY A 245 -13.45 2.55 22.38
C GLY A 245 -14.11 1.60 21.39
N TYR A 246 -15.04 2.08 20.56
CA TYR A 246 -15.62 1.29 19.48
C TYR A 246 -14.59 0.89 18.42
N ILE A 247 -13.73 1.83 18.01
CA ILE A 247 -12.67 1.58 17.02
C ILE A 247 -11.69 0.51 17.51
N GLN A 248 -11.23 0.60 18.77
CA GLN A 248 -10.30 -0.37 19.35
C GLN A 248 -10.88 -1.79 19.43
N ALA A 249 -12.19 -1.92 19.61
CA ALA A 249 -12.88 -3.20 19.58
C ALA A 249 -13.28 -3.65 18.17
N GLY A 250 -12.94 -2.87 17.14
CA GLY A 250 -13.24 -3.17 15.73
C GLY A 250 -14.68 -2.86 15.30
N HIS A 251 -15.50 -2.24 16.14
CA HIS A 251 -16.88 -1.87 15.82
C HIS A 251 -16.94 -0.50 15.13
N VAL A 252 -16.45 -0.42 13.88
CA VAL A 252 -16.28 0.86 13.17
C VAL A 252 -17.62 1.44 12.72
N GLU A 253 -18.61 0.60 12.42
CA GLU A 253 -19.97 1.02 12.07
C GLU A 253 -20.66 1.72 13.24
N ASP A 254 -20.59 1.14 14.45
CA ASP A 254 -21.11 1.75 15.67
C ASP A 254 -20.36 3.07 15.99
N ALA A 255 -19.06 3.13 15.69
CA ALA A 255 -18.27 4.36 15.84
C ALA A 255 -18.71 5.45 14.85
N GLU A 256 -19.04 5.10 13.61
CA GLU A 256 -19.55 6.02 12.59
C GLU A 256 -20.95 6.55 12.96
N GLU A 257 -21.85 5.69 13.42
CA GLU A 257 -23.15 6.12 13.96
C GLU A 257 -22.97 7.11 15.10
N LEU A 258 -22.06 6.81 16.03
CA LEU A 258 -21.76 7.70 17.15
C LEU A 258 -21.14 9.03 16.71
N PHE A 259 -20.25 9.00 15.73
CA PHE A 259 -19.62 10.18 15.15
C PHE A 259 -20.67 11.10 14.54
N ASN A 260 -21.57 10.55 13.71
CA ASN A 260 -22.66 11.30 13.07
C ASN A 260 -23.67 11.88 14.07
N ALA A 261 -23.85 11.23 15.23
CA ALA A 261 -24.70 11.73 16.31
C ALA A 261 -24.02 12.82 17.17
N MET A 262 -22.71 13.04 17.00
CA MET A 262 -21.96 14.03 17.77
C MET A 262 -22.36 15.45 17.31
N PRO A 263 -22.67 16.38 18.25
CA PRO A 263 -23.11 17.74 17.88
C PRO A 263 -22.05 18.54 17.10
N GLU A 264 -20.78 18.35 17.46
CA GLU A 264 -19.63 18.96 16.80
C GLU A 264 -18.59 17.88 16.54
N HIS A 265 -17.83 18.02 15.45
CA HIS A 265 -16.79 17.06 15.05
C HIS A 265 -15.41 17.68 15.30
N PRO A 266 -14.89 17.58 16.52
CA PRO A 266 -13.59 18.12 16.85
C PRO A 266 -12.47 17.36 16.16
N VAL A 267 -11.32 18.02 15.99
CA VAL A 267 -10.13 17.47 15.31
C VAL A 267 -9.74 16.10 15.88
N ALA A 268 -9.82 15.93 17.21
CA ALA A 268 -9.51 14.65 17.86
C ALA A 268 -10.46 13.51 17.46
N ALA A 269 -11.77 13.79 17.34
CA ALA A 269 -12.75 12.80 16.91
C ALA A 269 -12.58 12.45 15.43
N CYS A 270 -12.33 13.44 14.57
CA CYS A 270 -12.03 13.22 13.15
C CYS A 270 -10.78 12.36 12.97
N ASN A 271 -9.70 12.67 13.70
CA ASN A 271 -8.45 11.91 13.67
C ASN A 271 -8.67 10.45 14.09
N ALA A 272 -9.45 10.22 15.15
CA ALA A 272 -9.80 8.88 15.59
C ALA A 272 -10.58 8.12 14.49
N MET A 273 -11.61 8.74 13.89
CA MET A 273 -12.37 8.11 12.79
C MET A 273 -11.50 7.80 11.57
N MET A 274 -10.59 8.69 11.18
CA MET A 274 -9.67 8.43 10.07
C MET A 274 -8.82 7.16 10.32
N VAL A 275 -8.22 7.05 11.51
CA VAL A 275 -7.44 5.86 11.88
C VAL A 275 -8.32 4.62 11.96
N GLY A 276 -9.54 4.73 12.50
CA GLY A 276 -10.49 3.62 12.57
C GLY A 276 -10.92 3.10 11.21
N PHE A 277 -11.22 4.00 10.26
CA PHE A 277 -11.49 3.64 8.87
C PHE A 277 -10.25 3.01 8.21
N GLY A 278 -9.06 3.56 8.47
CA GLY A 278 -7.80 3.01 7.98
C GLY A 278 -7.52 1.58 8.44
N GLN A 279 -7.84 1.22 9.69
CA GLN A 279 -7.67 -0.15 10.20
C GLN A 279 -8.56 -1.20 9.49
N ARG A 280 -9.60 -0.75 8.79
CA ARG A 280 -10.56 -1.61 8.07
C ARG A 280 -10.38 -1.55 6.54
N GLY A 281 -9.35 -0.88 6.02
CA GLY A 281 -9.20 -0.70 4.57
C GLY A 281 -10.10 0.38 3.96
N MET A 282 -10.89 1.09 4.77
CA MET A 282 -11.86 2.11 4.30
C MET A 282 -11.20 3.48 4.06
N VAL A 283 -10.16 3.50 3.23
CA VAL A 283 -9.32 4.71 3.00
C VAL A 283 -10.12 5.88 2.41
N ASP A 284 -11.10 5.62 1.55
CA ASP A 284 -11.96 6.66 0.98
C ASP A 284 -12.81 7.38 2.04
N ALA A 285 -13.30 6.64 3.04
CA ALA A 285 -14.04 7.22 4.17
C ALA A 285 -13.13 8.08 5.05
N ALA A 286 -11.92 7.60 5.34
CA ALA A 286 -10.90 8.38 6.06
C ALA A 286 -10.56 9.68 5.30
N LYS A 287 -10.36 9.59 3.97
CA LYS A 287 -10.09 10.74 3.11
C LYS A 287 -11.27 11.72 3.09
N ALA A 288 -12.51 11.24 3.03
CA ALA A 288 -13.69 12.09 3.05
C ALA A 288 -13.81 12.88 4.37
N VAL A 289 -13.44 12.27 5.51
CA VAL A 289 -13.35 12.98 6.80
C VAL A 289 -12.25 14.04 6.72
N PHE A 290 -11.04 13.68 6.28
CA PHE A 290 -9.91 14.60 6.13
C PHE A 290 -10.23 15.83 5.27
N GLU A 291 -10.90 15.62 4.12
CA GLU A 291 -11.25 16.68 3.18
C GLU A 291 -12.28 17.67 3.75
N LYS A 292 -13.25 17.17 4.54
CA LYS A 292 -14.28 18.00 5.19
C LYS A 292 -13.74 18.84 6.35
N MET A 293 -12.57 18.52 6.90
CA MET A 293 -11.98 19.27 8.01
C MET A 293 -11.52 20.66 7.56
N ARG A 294 -12.03 21.70 8.25
CA ARG A 294 -11.63 23.11 8.03
C ARG A 294 -10.28 23.43 8.66
N GLU A 295 -10.03 22.89 9.85
CA GLU A 295 -8.77 23.03 10.58
C GLU A 295 -8.07 21.68 10.61
N ARG A 296 -6.79 21.67 10.21
CA ARG A 296 -5.94 20.47 10.19
C ARG A 296 -4.64 20.81 10.91
N ASP A 297 -4.44 20.18 12.07
CA ASP A 297 -3.19 20.26 12.82
C ASP A 297 -2.16 19.24 12.30
N ASP A 298 -0.94 19.26 12.82
CA ASP A 298 0.10 18.30 12.46
C ASP A 298 -0.32 16.84 12.77
N GLY A 299 -1.12 16.63 13.81
CA GLY A 299 -1.74 15.35 14.14
C GLY A 299 -2.64 14.82 13.02
N THR A 300 -3.48 15.68 12.44
CA THR A 300 -4.40 15.36 11.36
C THR A 300 -3.67 14.88 10.10
N TRP A 301 -2.61 15.58 9.70
CA TRP A 301 -1.77 15.16 8.57
C TRP A 301 -1.07 13.83 8.86
N SER A 302 -0.53 13.65 10.06
CA SER A 302 0.14 12.41 10.45
C SER A 302 -0.81 11.21 10.47
N ALA A 303 -2.06 11.40 10.89
CA ALA A 303 -3.09 10.37 10.87
C ALA A 303 -3.43 9.94 9.44
N MET A 304 -3.62 10.89 8.52
CA MET A 304 -3.92 10.57 7.12
C MET A 304 -2.75 9.88 6.42
N ILE A 305 -1.52 10.32 6.66
CA ILE A 305 -0.31 9.65 6.17
C ILE A 305 -0.23 8.23 6.71
N LYS A 306 -0.56 8.00 7.99
CA LYS A 306 -0.56 6.67 8.60
C LYS A 306 -1.62 5.76 7.97
N VAL A 307 -2.82 6.29 7.71
CA VAL A 307 -3.89 5.56 7.02
C VAL A 307 -3.42 5.11 5.63
N TYR A 308 -2.80 6.00 4.86
CA TYR A 308 -2.25 5.63 3.55
C TYR A 308 -1.09 4.63 3.64
N GLU A 309 -0.17 4.79 4.59
CA GLU A 309 0.92 3.82 4.85
C GLU A 309 0.37 2.42 5.17
N GLN A 310 -0.61 2.32 6.08
CA GLN A 310 -1.13 1.03 6.56
C GLN A 310 -1.93 0.25 5.51
N ASN A 311 -2.45 0.95 4.49
CA ASN A 311 -3.27 0.37 3.44
C ASN A 311 -2.58 0.38 2.08
N GLU A 312 -1.25 0.52 2.07
CA GLU A 312 -0.38 0.45 0.88
C GLU A 312 -0.67 1.49 -0.22
N PHE A 313 -1.34 2.61 0.12
CA PHE A 313 -1.47 3.80 -0.72
C PHE A 313 -0.21 4.68 -0.60
N LEU A 314 0.94 4.09 -0.94
CA LEU A 314 2.25 4.62 -0.64
C LEU A 314 2.53 5.96 -1.35
N MET A 315 2.04 6.15 -2.57
CA MET A 315 2.21 7.41 -3.31
C MET A 315 1.36 8.55 -2.74
N GLU A 316 0.14 8.24 -2.31
CA GLU A 316 -0.76 9.16 -1.61
C GLU A 316 -0.16 9.61 -0.28
N ALA A 317 0.50 8.71 0.46
CA ALA A 317 1.23 9.06 1.67
C ALA A 317 2.35 10.09 1.41
N LEU A 318 3.17 9.88 0.37
CA LEU A 318 4.24 10.81 -0.02
C LEU A 318 3.70 12.17 -0.49
N SER A 319 2.66 12.16 -1.32
CA SER A 319 2.02 13.40 -1.81
C SER A 319 1.37 14.20 -0.66
N THR A 320 0.73 13.53 0.28
CA THR A 320 0.11 14.15 1.46
C THR A 320 1.16 14.78 2.37
N PHE A 321 2.30 14.11 2.59
CA PHE A 321 3.43 14.69 3.33
C PHE A 321 4.03 15.91 2.62
N ARG A 322 4.16 15.85 1.29
CA ARG A 322 4.61 17.01 0.51
C ARG A 322 3.63 18.19 0.61
N GLU A 323 2.33 17.93 0.59
CA GLU A 323 1.31 18.97 0.79
C GLU A 323 1.38 19.58 2.19
N MET A 324 1.55 18.75 3.23
CA MET A 324 1.78 19.20 4.61
C MET A 324 2.94 20.20 4.68
N LEU A 325 4.08 19.85 4.06
CA LEU A 325 5.26 20.72 3.98
C LEU A 325 5.00 21.99 3.18
N TRP A 326 4.33 21.90 2.03
CA TRP A 326 4.04 23.04 1.17
C TRP A 326 3.09 24.05 1.84
N ARG A 327 2.16 23.57 2.66
CA ARG A 327 1.29 24.41 3.50
C ARG A 327 1.99 24.99 4.74
N GLY A 328 3.28 24.69 4.94
CA GLY A 328 4.07 25.20 6.05
C GLY A 328 3.76 24.54 7.40
N VAL A 329 3.09 23.39 7.41
CA VAL A 329 2.83 22.63 8.64
C VAL A 329 4.11 21.88 9.00
N ARG A 330 4.60 22.07 10.22
CA ARG A 330 5.83 21.42 10.69
C ARG A 330 5.56 19.91 10.88
N PRO A 331 6.39 19.01 10.32
CA PRO A 331 6.30 17.57 10.59
C PRO A 331 6.39 17.26 12.08
N ASN A 332 5.78 16.15 12.47
CA ASN A 332 5.89 15.54 13.80
C ASN A 332 6.54 14.14 13.70
N TYR A 333 6.93 13.56 14.85
CA TYR A 333 7.62 12.26 14.87
C TYR A 333 6.85 11.16 14.10
N PRO A 334 5.53 10.94 14.32
CA PRO A 334 4.80 9.92 13.58
C PRO A 334 4.79 10.14 12.06
N SER A 335 4.57 11.37 11.58
CA SER A 335 4.55 11.67 10.14
C SER A 335 5.88 11.34 9.45
N VAL A 336 7.00 11.65 10.10
CA VAL A 336 8.34 11.38 9.57
C VAL A 336 8.62 9.88 9.56
N ILE A 337 8.32 9.17 10.65
CA ILE A 337 8.51 7.71 10.73
C ILE A 337 7.68 6.99 9.66
N SER A 338 6.40 7.34 9.51
CA SER A 338 5.52 6.78 8.49
C SER A 338 6.05 7.03 7.08
N VAL A 339 6.51 8.24 6.76
CA VAL A 339 7.03 8.56 5.43
C VAL A 339 8.35 7.85 5.14
N LEU A 340 9.23 7.69 6.14
CA LEU A 340 10.45 6.90 5.99
C LEU A 340 10.15 5.42 5.73
N SER A 341 9.14 4.86 6.42
CA SER A 341 8.64 3.50 6.19
C SER A 341 8.08 3.33 4.77
N VAL A 342 7.33 4.31 4.28
CA VAL A 342 6.84 4.37 2.89
C VAL A 342 8.01 4.43 1.90
N CYS A 343 9.02 5.27 2.16
CA CYS A 343 10.22 5.35 1.31
C CYS A 343 10.98 4.02 1.26
N ALA A 344 11.06 3.34 2.40
CA ALA A 344 11.71 2.05 2.53
C ALA A 344 10.96 0.94 1.77
N SER A 345 9.62 1.04 1.69
CA SER A 345 8.77 0.08 1.00
C SER A 345 8.77 0.30 -0.52
N LEU A 346 8.84 1.55 -0.96
CA LEU A 346 8.94 1.93 -2.39
C LEU A 346 10.37 1.93 -2.95
N ALA A 347 11.38 1.70 -2.11
CA ALA A 347 12.80 1.82 -2.46
C ALA A 347 13.20 3.20 -3.09
N VAL A 348 12.50 4.28 -2.71
CA VAL A 348 12.74 5.65 -3.26
C VAL A 348 13.82 6.41 -2.50
N LEU A 349 15.07 6.03 -2.72
CA LEU A 349 16.23 6.57 -2.01
C LEU A 349 16.35 8.10 -2.05
N ASP A 350 16.06 8.73 -3.20
CA ASP A 350 16.23 10.17 -3.36
C ASP A 350 15.20 10.96 -2.54
N TYR A 351 13.94 10.50 -2.49
CA TYR A 351 12.94 11.10 -1.62
C TYR A 351 13.26 10.87 -0.14
N GLY A 352 13.76 9.67 0.21
CA GLY A 352 14.25 9.38 1.57
C GLY A 352 15.38 10.32 2.01
N ARG A 353 16.25 10.77 1.10
CA ARG A 353 17.29 11.78 1.38
C ARG A 353 16.72 13.17 1.63
N GLU A 354 15.65 13.55 0.92
CA GLU A 354 14.94 14.81 1.18
C GLU A 354 14.29 14.80 2.56
N VAL A 355 13.66 13.68 2.94
CA VAL A 355 13.06 13.49 4.27
C VAL A 355 14.15 13.52 5.35
N HIS A 356 15.29 12.88 5.13
CA HIS A 356 16.45 12.99 6.05
C HIS A 356 16.93 14.44 6.21
N ALA A 357 17.02 15.22 5.12
CA ALA A 357 17.36 16.64 5.23
C ALA A 357 16.31 17.43 6.03
N ALA A 358 15.02 17.11 5.85
CA ALA A 358 13.93 17.71 6.63
C ALA A 358 14.01 17.32 8.12
N MET A 359 14.43 16.09 8.43
CA MET A 359 14.66 15.63 9.80
C MET A 359 15.71 16.47 10.52
N LEU A 360 16.87 16.67 9.89
CA LEU A 360 17.97 17.47 10.44
C LEU A 360 17.53 18.92 10.69
N ARG A 361 16.76 19.51 9.76
CA ARG A 361 16.22 20.88 9.92
C ARG A 361 15.21 21.01 11.06
N CYS A 362 14.50 19.93 11.38
CA CYS A 362 13.47 19.93 12.42
C CYS A 362 13.95 19.35 13.76
N SER A 363 15.21 18.96 13.87
CA SER A 363 15.84 18.34 15.05
C SER A 363 15.27 16.96 15.42
N PHE A 364 14.85 16.18 14.42
CA PHE A 364 14.40 14.79 14.60
C PHE A 364 15.56 13.79 14.73
N ASP A 365 16.78 14.22 14.41
CA ASP A 365 18.03 13.46 14.49
C ASP A 365 18.49 13.13 15.92
N MET A 366 17.82 13.68 16.94
CA MET A 366 18.09 13.39 18.34
C MET A 366 17.20 12.26 18.91
N ASP A 367 16.20 11.80 18.14
CA ASP A 367 15.22 10.81 18.58
C ASP A 367 15.53 9.42 18.05
N VAL A 368 15.56 8.43 18.95
CA VAL A 368 15.98 7.07 18.64
C VAL A 368 15.04 6.41 17.63
N PHE A 369 13.73 6.59 17.77
CA PHE A 369 12.75 5.96 16.87
C PHE A 369 12.83 6.51 15.45
N SER A 370 12.98 7.83 15.32
CA SER A 370 13.11 8.51 14.03
C SER A 370 14.39 8.12 13.31
N VAL A 371 15.51 8.06 14.03
CA VAL A 371 16.81 7.65 13.46
C VAL A 371 16.79 6.15 13.12
N SER A 372 16.10 5.31 13.90
CA SER A 372 15.95 3.89 13.59
C SER A 372 15.18 3.71 12.28
N ALA A 373 14.06 4.40 12.09
CA ALA A 373 13.28 4.35 10.85
C ALA A 373 14.09 4.86 9.63
N LEU A 374 14.89 5.91 9.82
CA LEU A 374 15.77 6.45 8.78
C LEU A 374 16.84 5.44 8.35
N MET A 375 17.42 4.74 9.32
CA MET A 375 18.42 3.73 9.06
C MET A 375 17.81 2.54 8.32
N THR A 376 16.65 2.03 8.75
CA THR A 376 15.91 0.96 8.04
C THR A 376 15.57 1.38 6.61
N MET A 377 15.20 2.64 6.36
CA MET A 377 14.98 3.17 5.02
C MET A 377 16.23 3.09 4.15
N TYR A 378 17.39 3.50 4.65
CA TYR A 378 18.64 3.38 3.89
C TYR A 378 19.00 1.92 3.58
N ILE A 379 18.79 1.00 4.53
CA ILE A 379 19.03 -0.43 4.34
C ILE A 379 18.12 -0.99 3.24
N LYS A 380 16.80 -0.76 3.32
CA LYS A 380 15.84 -1.28 2.33
C LYS A 380 16.01 -0.66 0.94
N CYS A 381 16.47 0.59 0.86
CA CYS A 381 16.83 1.24 -0.41
C CYS A 381 18.21 0.81 -0.96
N GLY A 382 18.86 -0.20 -0.37
CA GLY A 382 20.15 -0.73 -0.83
C GLY A 382 21.37 0.14 -0.54
N ASN A 383 21.26 1.17 0.33
CA ASN A 383 22.36 2.07 0.70
C ASN A 383 22.90 1.76 2.10
N LEU A 384 23.53 0.59 2.24
CA LEU A 384 24.06 0.10 3.51
C LEU A 384 25.16 1.01 4.10
N ASP A 385 25.95 1.66 3.25
CA ASP A 385 27.02 2.58 3.69
C ASP A 385 26.48 3.78 4.49
N LYS A 386 25.39 4.40 4.00
CA LYS A 386 24.74 5.50 4.74
C LYS A 386 24.08 4.99 6.01
N ALA A 387 23.46 3.82 5.98
CA ALA A 387 22.89 3.21 7.19
C ALA A 387 23.97 2.97 8.26
N LYS A 388 25.13 2.43 7.86
CA LYS A 388 26.29 2.22 8.72
C LYS A 388 26.82 3.54 9.31
N MET A 389 26.91 4.58 8.49
CA MET A 389 27.32 5.91 8.96
C MET A 389 26.36 6.44 10.03
N VAL A 390 25.05 6.41 9.77
CA VAL A 390 24.01 6.84 10.73
C VAL A 390 24.10 6.03 12.03
N PHE A 391 24.26 4.71 11.92
CA PHE A 391 24.40 3.82 13.06
C PHE A 391 25.61 4.18 13.94
N HIS A 392 26.79 4.40 13.35
CA HIS A 392 27.97 4.74 14.14
C HIS A 392 27.92 6.16 14.73
N THR A 393 27.34 7.13 14.02
CA THR A 393 27.27 8.53 14.48
C THR A 393 26.26 8.75 15.60
N PHE A 394 25.19 7.96 15.68
CA PHE A 394 24.14 8.16 16.69
C PHE A 394 24.42 7.38 17.99
N GLU A 395 24.56 8.08 19.12
CA GLU A 395 25.10 7.50 20.37
C GLU A 395 24.09 6.88 21.37
N PRO A 396 22.78 7.18 21.37
CA PRO A 396 21.80 6.31 22.03
C PRO A 396 21.22 5.29 21.03
N LYS A 397 21.64 4.03 21.08
CA LYS A 397 21.10 2.97 20.21
C LYS A 397 20.05 2.14 20.96
N ASP A 398 18.92 1.85 20.33
CA ASP A 398 17.95 0.88 20.84
C ASP A 398 18.13 -0.50 20.18
N VAL A 399 17.38 -1.48 20.67
CA VAL A 399 17.38 -2.85 20.13
C VAL A 399 16.94 -2.88 18.66
N VAL A 400 16.02 -2.00 18.25
CA VAL A 400 15.51 -1.94 16.87
C VAL A 400 16.60 -1.56 15.87
N MET A 401 17.48 -0.62 16.24
CA MET A 401 18.66 -0.27 15.43
C MET A 401 19.62 -1.46 15.25
N TRP A 402 19.95 -2.16 16.33
CA TRP A 402 20.80 -3.36 16.22
C TRP A 402 20.15 -4.42 15.33
N ASN A 403 18.86 -4.71 15.55
CA ASN A 403 18.10 -5.68 14.76
C ASN A 403 18.05 -5.32 13.26
N SER A 404 17.86 -4.04 12.95
CA SER A 404 17.82 -3.55 11.57
C SER A 404 19.17 -3.68 10.89
N MET A 405 20.29 -3.41 11.58
CA MET A 405 21.64 -3.60 11.01
C MET A 405 21.97 -5.08 10.79
N ILE A 406 21.67 -5.95 11.76
CA ILE A 406 21.89 -7.41 11.64
C ILE A 406 21.09 -7.95 10.45
N THR A 407 19.80 -7.64 10.37
CA THR A 407 18.93 -8.09 9.29
C THR A 407 19.35 -7.49 7.95
N GLY A 408 19.77 -6.21 7.94
CA GLY A 408 20.26 -5.52 6.76
C GLY A 408 21.50 -6.16 6.16
N TYR A 409 22.52 -6.44 6.98
CA TYR A 409 23.71 -7.17 6.54
C TYR A 409 23.36 -8.59 6.06
N ALA A 410 22.49 -9.31 6.77
CA ALA A 410 22.04 -10.64 6.40
C ALA A 410 21.36 -10.66 5.01
N GLN A 411 20.41 -9.76 4.77
CA GLN A 411 19.68 -9.67 3.49
C GLN A 411 20.56 -9.27 2.31
N HIS A 412 21.67 -8.57 2.55
CA HIS A 412 22.64 -8.19 1.52
C HIS A 412 23.74 -9.26 1.31
N GLY A 413 23.59 -10.44 1.93
CA GLY A 413 24.54 -11.57 1.80
C GLY A 413 25.83 -11.42 2.63
N LEU A 414 25.91 -10.42 3.51
CA LEU A 414 27.06 -10.12 4.37
C LEU A 414 26.85 -10.73 5.77
N GLY A 415 26.68 -12.05 5.81
CA GLY A 415 26.27 -12.73 7.04
C GLY A 415 27.34 -12.76 8.14
N GLU A 416 28.63 -12.75 7.79
CA GLU A 416 29.71 -12.64 8.80
C GLU A 416 29.69 -11.28 9.49
N GLU A 417 29.50 -10.19 8.73
CA GLU A 417 29.34 -8.84 9.26
C GLU A 417 28.07 -8.72 10.10
N ALA A 418 26.97 -9.38 9.71
CA ALA A 418 25.74 -9.43 10.51
C ALA A 418 25.98 -10.08 11.90
N LEU A 419 26.74 -11.18 11.95
CA LEU A 419 27.13 -11.83 13.20
C LEU A 419 28.13 -10.98 14.02
N GLY A 420 28.99 -10.23 13.34
CA GLY A 420 29.84 -9.21 13.97
C GLY A 420 29.00 -8.14 14.70
N ILE A 421 28.00 -7.57 14.03
CA ILE A 421 27.08 -6.60 14.65
C ILE A 421 26.29 -7.22 15.82
N PHE A 422 25.88 -8.49 15.72
CA PHE A 422 25.26 -9.21 16.83
C PHE A 422 26.19 -9.34 18.05
N HIS A 423 27.48 -9.59 17.82
CA HIS A 423 28.46 -9.64 18.90
C HIS A 423 28.66 -8.26 19.54
N ASP A 424 28.78 -7.20 18.73
CA ASP A 424 28.93 -5.83 19.19
C ASP A 424 27.73 -5.38 20.06
N MET A 425 26.51 -5.76 19.69
CA MET A 425 25.30 -5.52 20.48
C MET A 425 25.43 -6.08 21.91
N ARG A 426 25.94 -7.31 22.03
CA ARG A 426 26.14 -7.99 23.31
C ARG A 426 27.25 -7.34 24.13
N LEU A 427 28.35 -6.95 23.49
CA LEU A 427 29.46 -6.23 24.13
C LEU A 427 29.02 -4.85 24.65
N ALA A 428 28.08 -4.21 23.96
CA ALA A 428 27.46 -2.96 24.39
C ALA A 428 26.47 -3.14 25.57
N GLY A 429 26.27 -4.36 26.08
CA GLY A 429 25.39 -4.65 27.20
C GLY A 429 23.89 -4.67 26.86
N MET A 430 23.55 -4.67 25.57
CA MET A 430 22.17 -4.78 25.11
C MET A 430 21.72 -6.25 25.12
N VAL A 431 20.52 -6.52 25.62
CA VAL A 431 19.95 -7.87 25.66
C VAL A 431 19.30 -8.18 24.31
N PRO A 432 19.77 -9.21 23.57
CA PRO A 432 19.12 -9.67 22.35
C PRO A 432 17.68 -10.13 22.60
N ASP A 433 16.76 -9.76 21.71
CA ASP A 433 15.38 -10.24 21.72
C ASP A 433 15.14 -11.31 20.64
N GLY A 434 13.93 -11.87 20.58
CA GLY A 434 13.59 -12.90 19.60
C GLY A 434 13.82 -12.45 18.15
N ILE A 435 13.59 -11.17 17.85
CA ILE A 435 13.82 -10.59 16.52
C ILE A 435 15.32 -10.53 16.23
N THR A 436 16.16 -10.19 17.21
CA THR A 436 17.62 -10.24 17.09
C THR A 436 18.09 -11.62 16.69
N TYR A 437 17.60 -12.67 17.36
CA TYR A 437 17.97 -14.05 17.06
C TYR A 437 17.49 -14.50 15.68
N ILE A 438 16.29 -14.11 15.25
CA ILE A 438 15.80 -14.37 13.88
C ILE A 438 16.73 -13.72 12.84
N GLY A 439 17.13 -12.47 13.04
CA GLY A 439 18.06 -11.78 12.15
C GLY A 439 19.43 -12.48 12.07
N ALA A 440 19.98 -12.90 13.21
CA ALA A 440 21.25 -13.64 13.26
C ALA A 440 21.14 -15.04 12.63
N LEU A 441 20.02 -15.76 12.84
CA LEU A 441 19.75 -17.05 12.18
C LEU A 441 19.60 -16.89 10.67
N THR A 442 18.98 -15.79 10.22
CA THR A 442 18.87 -15.44 8.80
C THR A 442 20.26 -15.21 8.20
N ALA A 443 21.17 -14.54 8.92
CA ALA A 443 22.56 -14.39 8.50
C ALA A 443 23.26 -15.74 8.34
N CYS A 444 23.15 -16.64 9.32
CA CYS A 444 23.68 -18.00 9.24
C CYS A 444 23.06 -18.81 8.09
N SER A 445 21.78 -18.56 7.76
CA SER A 445 21.07 -19.20 6.65
C SER A 445 21.63 -18.80 5.28
N TYR A 446 22.17 -17.59 5.13
CA TYR A 446 22.76 -17.16 3.87
C TYR A 446 24.24 -17.56 3.75
N THR A 447 24.97 -17.67 4.86
CA THR A 447 26.39 -18.05 4.88
C THR A 447 26.66 -19.54 5.05
N GLY A 448 25.64 -20.33 5.40
CA GLY A 448 25.78 -21.78 5.62
C GLY A 448 26.37 -22.17 6.98
N LEU A 449 26.43 -21.24 7.94
CA LEU A 449 27.00 -21.44 9.28
C LEU A 449 26.01 -22.14 10.24
N MET A 450 25.62 -23.37 9.91
CA MET A 450 24.52 -24.08 10.61
C MET A 450 24.84 -24.47 12.06
N GLU A 451 26.10 -24.79 12.36
CA GLU A 451 26.54 -25.10 13.73
C GLU A 451 26.48 -23.86 14.64
N GLU A 452 26.85 -22.69 14.11
CA GLU A 452 26.67 -21.43 14.82
C GLU A 452 25.19 -21.08 15.01
N ALA A 453 24.34 -21.32 14.00
CA ALA A 453 22.89 -21.14 14.11
C ALA A 453 22.29 -21.95 15.26
N LEU A 454 22.66 -23.24 15.38
CA LEU A 454 22.25 -24.08 16.50
C LEU A 454 22.86 -23.63 17.83
N GLY A 455 24.11 -23.16 17.82
CA GLY A 455 24.78 -22.56 18.97
C GLY A 455 24.09 -21.29 19.48
N LEU A 456 23.56 -20.44 18.58
CA LEU A 456 22.80 -19.24 18.94
C LEU A 456 21.52 -19.58 19.68
N ILE A 457 20.77 -20.57 19.20
CA ILE A 457 19.52 -21.02 19.84
C ILE A 457 19.79 -21.62 21.23
N LYS A 458 20.85 -22.42 21.39
CA LYS A 458 21.23 -23.02 22.68
C LYS A 458 21.64 -21.98 23.73
N ASN A 459 22.19 -20.85 23.28
CA ASN A 459 22.67 -19.77 24.14
C ASN A 459 21.63 -18.66 24.35
N MET A 460 20.37 -18.87 23.95
CA MET A 460 19.30 -17.93 24.21
C MET A 460 18.98 -17.83 25.71
N PRO A 461 18.74 -16.61 26.25
CA PRO A 461 18.36 -16.42 27.65
C PRO A 461 16.90 -16.81 27.94
N VAL A 462 16.11 -17.09 26.90
CA VAL A 462 14.68 -17.43 26.95
C VAL A 462 14.45 -18.67 26.09
N GLU A 463 13.47 -19.50 26.45
CA GLU A 463 13.10 -20.66 25.63
C GLU A 463 12.68 -20.21 24.21
N PRO A 464 13.25 -20.82 23.15
CA PRO A 464 12.91 -20.44 21.78
C PRO A 464 11.50 -20.89 21.41
N ASP A 465 10.73 -20.00 20.80
CA ASP A 465 9.37 -20.27 20.32
C ASP A 465 9.35 -20.95 18.93
N ALA A 466 8.16 -21.23 18.42
CA ALA A 466 7.98 -21.91 17.15
C ALA A 466 8.55 -21.12 15.96
N VAL A 467 8.56 -19.78 16.03
CA VAL A 467 9.07 -18.93 14.96
C VAL A 467 10.58 -19.10 14.82
N ILE A 468 11.30 -19.15 15.93
CA ILE A 468 12.77 -19.29 15.95
C ILE A 468 13.21 -20.68 15.45
N TRP A 469 12.52 -21.74 15.89
CA TRP A 469 12.80 -23.09 15.37
C TRP A 469 12.41 -23.24 13.89
N GLY A 470 11.36 -22.54 13.45
CA GLY A 470 10.95 -22.46 12.04
C GLY A 470 12.02 -21.79 11.17
N ALA A 471 12.63 -20.69 11.63
CA ALA A 471 13.71 -20.01 10.93
C ALA A 471 14.95 -20.92 10.76
N LEU A 472 15.35 -21.66 11.80
CA LEU A 472 16.44 -22.65 11.71
C LEU A 472 16.12 -23.78 10.75
N MET A 473 14.88 -24.28 10.75
CA MET A 473 14.44 -25.32 9.82
C MET A 473 14.50 -24.85 8.36
N GLY A 474 14.07 -23.62 8.08
CA GLY A 474 14.20 -22.99 6.76
C GLY A 474 15.67 -22.90 6.30
N ALA A 475 16.57 -22.49 7.20
CA ALA A 475 18.00 -22.46 6.95
C ALA A 475 18.57 -23.86 6.63
N CYS A 476 18.24 -24.87 7.43
CA CYS A 476 18.69 -26.25 7.23
C CYS A 476 18.22 -26.84 5.89
N ARG A 477 17.04 -26.41 5.40
CA ARG A 477 16.54 -26.77 4.07
C ARG A 477 17.41 -26.18 2.96
N MET A 478 17.78 -24.89 3.07
CA MET A 478 18.60 -24.22 2.05
C MET A 478 19.97 -24.88 1.87
N HIS A 479 20.60 -25.35 2.96
CA HIS A 479 21.94 -25.96 2.92
C HIS A 479 21.96 -27.48 3.08
N ARG A 480 20.80 -28.14 3.06
CA ARG A 480 20.64 -29.61 3.15
C ARG A 480 21.31 -30.23 4.40
N ASN A 481 21.23 -29.57 5.56
CA ASN A 481 21.75 -30.11 6.83
C ASN A 481 20.66 -30.89 7.57
N ALA A 482 20.65 -32.22 7.40
CA ALA A 482 19.61 -33.11 7.93
C ALA A 482 19.68 -33.31 9.45
N GLU A 483 20.87 -33.27 10.05
CA GLU A 483 21.08 -33.54 11.48
C GLU A 483 20.49 -32.41 12.35
N ILE A 484 20.71 -31.15 11.97
CA ILE A 484 20.16 -30.00 12.68
C ILE A 484 18.66 -29.82 12.38
N ALA A 485 18.21 -30.17 11.16
CA ALA A 485 16.80 -30.15 10.80
C ALA A 485 15.95 -31.10 11.68
N GLU A 486 16.48 -32.27 12.03
CA GLU A 486 15.82 -33.23 12.93
C GLU A 486 15.59 -32.66 14.33
N VAL A 487 16.60 -31.96 14.87
CA VAL A 487 16.50 -31.28 16.18
C VAL A 487 15.43 -30.20 16.16
N ALA A 488 15.41 -29.36 15.10
CA ALA A 488 14.43 -28.29 14.95
C ALA A 488 12.99 -28.82 14.78
N ALA A 489 12.81 -29.87 13.97
CA ALA A 489 11.50 -30.51 13.74
C ALA A 489 10.91 -31.09 15.03
N LYS A 490 11.73 -31.75 15.85
CA LYS A 490 11.28 -32.30 17.14
C LYS A 490 10.83 -31.20 18.10
N LYS A 491 11.55 -30.07 18.13
CA LYS A 491 11.21 -28.93 19.00
C LYS A 491 9.94 -28.20 18.54
N LEU A 492 9.71 -28.08 17.24
CA LEU A 492 8.47 -27.53 16.69
C LEU A 492 7.23 -28.36 17.05
N LEU A 493 7.35 -29.69 17.12
CA LEU A 493 6.24 -30.56 17.57
C LEU A 493 5.89 -30.35 19.04
N GLU A 494 6.89 -30.18 19.89
CA GLU A 494 6.68 -29.92 21.32
C GLU A 494 5.92 -28.60 21.53
N LEU A 495 6.17 -27.60 20.68
CA LEU A 495 5.59 -26.25 20.76
C LEU A 495 4.25 -26.12 20.03
N GLU A 496 4.08 -26.75 18.86
CA GLU A 496 2.87 -26.71 18.04
C GLU A 496 2.39 -28.14 17.67
N PRO A 497 1.74 -28.87 18.60
CA PRO A 497 1.36 -30.27 18.39
C PRO A 497 0.29 -30.50 17.30
N GLU A 498 -0.41 -29.43 16.90
CA GLU A 498 -1.47 -29.47 15.88
C GLU A 498 -0.99 -29.01 14.49
N ASN A 499 0.22 -28.45 14.38
CA ASN A 499 0.78 -28.00 13.11
C ASN A 499 1.52 -29.16 12.41
N ALA A 500 0.98 -29.65 11.30
CA ALA A 500 1.56 -30.77 10.54
C ALA A 500 2.67 -30.36 9.55
N GLY A 501 2.85 -29.05 9.31
CA GLY A 501 3.82 -28.51 8.34
C GLY A 501 5.27 -29.02 8.50
N PRO A 502 5.81 -29.11 9.74
CA PRO A 502 7.16 -29.64 9.99
C PRO A 502 7.41 -31.07 9.49
N TYR A 503 6.38 -31.92 9.42
CA TYR A 503 6.49 -33.36 9.15
C TYR A 503 6.29 -33.75 7.69
N ILE A 504 5.62 -32.90 6.92
CA ILE A 504 5.37 -33.12 5.49
C ILE A 504 6.68 -32.98 4.69
N HIS A 505 7.63 -32.18 5.19
CA HIS A 505 8.84 -31.80 4.44
C HIS A 505 10.14 -32.51 4.88
N TYR A 506 10.20 -33.14 6.06
CA TYR A 506 11.30 -33.98 6.52
C TYR A 506 10.75 -35.24 7.23
N PRO A 507 10.57 -36.38 6.52
CA PRO A 507 10.10 -37.61 7.14
C PRO A 507 11.21 -38.18 8.05
N LEU A 508 11.06 -38.03 9.36
CA LEU A 508 12.00 -38.60 10.35
C LEU A 508 11.76 -40.11 10.54
N PRO A 509 12.80 -40.96 10.46
CA PRO A 509 12.65 -42.42 10.65
C PRO A 509 12.26 -42.85 12.07
N ALA A 510 12.43 -41.99 13.08
CA ALA A 510 12.39 -42.39 14.50
C ALA A 510 11.01 -42.31 15.19
N LEU A 511 9.95 -41.89 14.50
CA LEU A 511 8.64 -41.66 15.13
C LEU A 511 7.47 -42.23 14.31
N GLN A 512 7.35 -43.57 14.29
CA GLN A 512 6.06 -44.29 14.26
C GLN A 512 6.25 -45.73 14.80
N PRO A 513 5.23 -46.42 15.38
CA PRO A 513 3.85 -46.03 15.68
C PRO A 513 3.37 -46.53 17.08
N LYS A 514 3.10 -45.63 18.04
CA LYS A 514 2.30 -45.98 19.25
C LYS A 514 1.25 -44.96 19.68
N HIS A 515 1.12 -43.82 18.99
CA HIS A 515 0.08 -42.81 19.29
C HIS A 515 -0.90 -42.59 18.13
N PHE A 516 -0.82 -43.41 17.07
CA PHE A 516 -1.61 -43.23 15.86
C PHE A 516 -3.00 -43.88 15.90
N GLU A 517 -3.28 -44.76 16.86
CA GLU A 517 -4.52 -45.56 16.83
C GLU A 517 -5.80 -44.78 17.19
N SER A 518 -5.73 -43.69 17.98
CA SER A 518 -6.94 -42.94 18.36
C SER A 518 -7.36 -41.88 17.33
N LYS A 519 -6.43 -41.34 16.53
CA LYS A 519 -6.74 -40.42 15.41
C LYS A 519 -7.15 -41.16 14.13
N GLN A 520 -6.75 -42.43 13.97
CA GLN A 520 -7.10 -43.25 12.80
C GLN A 520 -8.60 -43.55 12.67
N ALA A 521 -9.35 -43.56 13.78
CA ALA A 521 -10.81 -43.73 13.75
C ALA A 521 -11.55 -42.48 13.23
N LYS A 522 -10.99 -41.27 13.44
CA LYS A 522 -11.50 -40.03 12.82
C LYS A 522 -11.01 -39.88 11.38
N MET A 523 -9.77 -40.28 11.08
CA MET A 523 -9.27 -40.33 9.69
C MET A 523 -9.99 -41.36 8.83
N LYS A 524 -10.49 -42.49 9.33
CA LYS A 524 -11.26 -43.46 8.50
C LYS A 524 -12.57 -42.90 7.92
N LYS A 525 -13.13 -41.86 8.53
CA LYS A 525 -14.28 -41.11 7.98
C LYS A 525 -13.84 -40.13 6.88
N LEU A 526 -12.61 -39.63 6.97
CA LEU A 526 -11.95 -38.80 5.97
C LEU A 526 -11.32 -39.65 4.83
N GLU A 527 -10.84 -40.87 5.09
CA GLU A 527 -10.29 -41.83 4.13
C GLU A 527 -11.36 -42.37 3.19
N LYS A 528 -12.62 -42.52 3.64
CA LYS A 528 -13.73 -42.80 2.71
C LYS A 528 -14.08 -41.60 1.82
N MET A 529 -13.71 -40.38 2.22
CA MET A 529 -13.83 -39.17 1.41
C MET A 529 -12.59 -38.99 0.50
N LEU A 530 -11.41 -39.41 0.96
CA LEU A 530 -10.14 -39.38 0.25
C LEU A 530 -9.96 -40.54 -0.75
N LEU A 531 -10.61 -41.69 -0.57
CA LEU A 531 -10.58 -42.81 -1.53
C LEU A 531 -11.32 -42.48 -2.83
N LEU A 532 -12.19 -41.46 -2.82
CA LEU A 532 -12.75 -40.85 -4.02
C LEU A 532 -11.78 -39.84 -4.68
N LEU A 533 -10.79 -39.33 -3.93
CA LEU A 533 -9.79 -38.36 -4.38
C LEU A 533 -8.45 -39.02 -4.79
N SER A 534 -8.16 -40.24 -4.34
CA SER A 534 -6.88 -40.93 -4.59
C SER A 534 -6.81 -41.75 -5.88
N LEU A 535 -7.88 -41.81 -6.67
CA LEU A 535 -7.88 -42.43 -8.01
C LEU A 535 -7.36 -41.48 -9.11
N LEU A 536 -6.93 -40.26 -8.75
CA LEU A 536 -6.53 -39.21 -9.69
C LEU A 536 -5.05 -38.77 -9.61
N ALA A 537 -4.19 -39.42 -8.81
CA ALA A 537 -2.85 -38.89 -8.53
C ALA A 537 -1.68 -39.84 -8.85
N VAL A 538 -1.78 -40.68 -9.90
CA VAL A 538 -0.60 -41.36 -10.48
C VAL A 538 -0.66 -41.34 -12.01
N THR A 539 -0.65 -40.13 -12.59
CA THR A 539 -0.05 -39.83 -13.89
C THR A 539 0.40 -38.36 -13.85
N THR A 540 1.67 -38.17 -13.55
CA THR A 540 2.38 -36.88 -13.59
C THR A 540 2.59 -36.44 -15.03
N VAL A 541 1.70 -35.61 -15.59
CA VAL A 541 1.97 -34.54 -16.58
C VAL A 541 0.78 -33.56 -16.54
N SER A 542 1.08 -32.27 -16.42
CA SER A 542 0.23 -31.10 -16.73
C SER A 542 -1.14 -30.97 -16.03
N LEU A 543 -1.20 -30.08 -15.04
CA LEU A 543 -2.33 -29.17 -14.79
C LEU A 543 -1.88 -28.14 -13.75
N CYS A 544 -1.42 -27.00 -14.24
CA CYS A 544 -1.42 -25.76 -13.47
C CYS A 544 -2.91 -25.47 -13.18
N ASP A 545 -3.38 -25.60 -11.95
CA ASP A 545 -4.60 -24.88 -11.54
C ASP A 545 -4.25 -23.41 -11.70
N ALA A 546 -4.95 -22.72 -12.61
CA ALA A 546 -4.61 -21.37 -13.05
C ALA A 546 -4.42 -20.43 -11.86
N ALA A 547 -3.17 -20.18 -11.52
CA ALA A 547 -2.78 -18.98 -10.80
C ALA A 547 -3.27 -17.78 -11.63
N ALA A 548 -3.74 -16.73 -10.96
CA ALA A 548 -4.04 -15.45 -11.59
C ALA A 548 -2.83 -14.98 -12.42
N LEU A 549 -2.88 -15.13 -13.75
CA LEU A 549 -1.82 -14.69 -14.64
C LEU A 549 -2.08 -13.24 -15.03
N ARG A 550 -1.04 -12.41 -15.01
CA ARG A 550 -1.08 -11.01 -15.46
C ARG A 550 -0.19 -10.85 -16.68
N LEU A 551 -0.68 -10.14 -17.69
CA LEU A 551 0.13 -9.61 -18.78
C LEU A 551 0.15 -8.08 -18.69
N HIS A 552 1.26 -7.49 -19.09
CA HIS A 552 1.36 -6.05 -19.30
C HIS A 552 1.15 -5.74 -20.77
N ALA A 553 0.25 -4.80 -21.05
CA ALA A 553 0.10 -4.20 -22.36
C ALA A 553 0.65 -2.77 -22.34
N THR A 554 1.36 -2.34 -23.38
CA THR A 554 1.79 -0.94 -23.51
C THR A 554 1.28 -0.36 -24.80
N HIS A 555 1.14 0.96 -24.85
CA HIS A 555 0.81 1.65 -26.08
C HIS A 555 1.88 1.38 -27.17
N ALA A 556 1.48 1.18 -28.41
CA ALA A 556 2.39 0.83 -29.52
C ALA A 556 3.45 1.92 -29.80
N ASP A 557 3.16 3.18 -29.44
CA ASP A 557 4.13 4.29 -29.52
C ASP A 557 4.76 4.66 -28.15
N ALA A 558 4.62 3.83 -27.11
CA ALA A 558 5.22 4.11 -25.81
C ALA A 558 6.74 4.30 -25.92
N GLY A 559 7.29 5.27 -25.17
CA GLY A 559 8.73 5.55 -25.13
C GLY A 559 9.30 6.31 -26.34
N ARG A 560 8.47 6.71 -27.31
CA ARG A 560 8.92 7.39 -28.55
C ARG A 560 9.04 8.91 -28.45
N GLY A 561 8.73 9.51 -27.30
CA GLY A 561 8.80 10.96 -27.09
C GLY A 561 7.80 11.79 -27.92
N LEU A 562 6.74 11.16 -28.42
CA LEU A 562 5.71 11.81 -29.23
C LEU A 562 4.78 12.65 -28.35
N SER A 563 4.37 13.81 -28.86
CA SER A 563 3.37 14.67 -28.21
C SER A 563 1.98 14.01 -28.21
N LYS A 564 1.11 14.43 -27.29
CA LYS A 564 -0.30 14.02 -27.24
C LYS A 564 -1.00 14.13 -28.60
N ARG A 565 -0.69 15.20 -29.33
CA ARG A 565 -1.24 15.47 -30.67
C ARG A 565 -0.75 14.44 -31.68
N GLU A 566 0.54 14.15 -31.70
CA GLU A 566 1.12 13.16 -32.63
C GLU A 566 0.58 11.76 -32.37
N LEU A 567 0.36 11.39 -31.10
CA LEU A 567 -0.25 10.11 -30.72
C LEU A 567 -1.66 9.97 -31.28
N LEU A 568 -2.52 11.00 -31.12
CA LEU A 568 -3.88 11.00 -31.65
C LEU A 568 -3.93 11.00 -33.19
N GLN A 569 -3.04 11.77 -33.83
CA GLN A 569 -2.94 11.79 -35.29
C GLN A 569 -2.50 10.44 -35.85
N ARG A 570 -1.54 9.78 -35.19
CA ARG A 570 -1.10 8.44 -35.56
C ARG A 570 -2.24 7.46 -35.43
N MET A 571 -2.90 7.34 -34.28
CA MET A 571 -4.09 6.49 -34.11
C MET A 571 -5.13 6.69 -35.22
N ALA A 572 -5.49 7.93 -35.52
CA ALA A 572 -6.48 8.23 -36.55
C ALA A 572 -6.01 7.79 -37.95
N ALA A 573 -4.72 7.96 -38.27
CA ALA A 573 -4.13 7.47 -39.51
C ALA A 573 -4.11 5.94 -39.59
N ARG A 574 -3.76 5.25 -38.50
CA ARG A 574 -3.78 3.77 -38.39
C ARG A 574 -5.18 3.23 -38.61
N SER A 575 -6.16 3.81 -37.94
CA SER A 575 -7.55 3.38 -38.04
C SER A 575 -8.15 3.64 -39.42
N LYS A 576 -7.79 4.76 -40.06
CA LYS A 576 -8.14 5.05 -41.45
C LYS A 576 -7.54 4.02 -42.42
N ALA A 577 -6.27 3.68 -42.24
CA ALA A 577 -5.58 2.67 -43.04
C ALA A 577 -6.26 1.31 -42.99
N ARG A 578 -6.59 0.84 -41.77
CA ARG A 578 -7.33 -0.40 -41.53
C ARG A 578 -8.73 -0.36 -42.15
N SER A 579 -9.48 0.72 -41.92
CA SER A 579 -10.85 0.88 -42.44
C SER A 579 -10.91 0.88 -43.97
N ALA A 580 -9.97 1.57 -44.63
CA ALA A 580 -9.87 1.58 -46.09
C ALA A 580 -9.67 0.19 -46.68
N ARG A 581 -8.90 -0.69 -46.00
CA ARG A 581 -8.68 -2.06 -46.45
C ARG A 581 -9.91 -2.93 -46.26
N LEU A 582 -10.57 -2.86 -45.10
CA LEU A 582 -11.82 -3.58 -44.82
C LEU A 582 -12.91 -3.28 -45.87
N LEU A 583 -12.99 -2.03 -46.35
CA LEU A 583 -13.98 -1.59 -47.34
C LEU A 583 -13.60 -1.94 -48.79
N SER A 584 -12.31 -2.11 -49.11
CA SER A 584 -11.84 -2.22 -50.49
C SER A 584 -12.16 -3.54 -51.19
N GLY A 585 -12.55 -4.60 -50.47
CA GLY A 585 -13.15 -5.85 -51.00
C GLY A 585 -12.35 -6.69 -52.00
N ARG A 586 -11.27 -6.18 -52.61
CA ARG A 586 -10.36 -6.85 -53.54
C ARG A 586 -9.03 -6.12 -53.59
N ALA A 587 -7.94 -6.81 -53.24
CA ALA A 587 -6.58 -6.65 -53.75
C ALA A 587 -6.16 -5.25 -54.28
N VAL A 588 -6.35 -4.19 -53.50
CA VAL A 588 -5.61 -2.95 -53.72
C VAL A 588 -4.43 -2.96 -52.77
N ALA A 589 -3.25 -3.21 -53.33
CA ALA A 589 -1.96 -2.85 -52.76
C ALA A 589 -1.84 -1.31 -52.67
N ALA A 590 -2.84 -0.65 -52.06
CA ALA A 590 -2.73 0.73 -51.69
C ALA A 590 -1.74 0.73 -50.53
N ARG A 591 -0.47 0.93 -50.86
CA ARG A 591 0.50 1.43 -49.89
C ARG A 591 -0.17 2.65 -49.28
N VAL A 592 -0.58 2.51 -48.03
CA VAL A 592 -0.87 3.66 -47.20
C VAL A 592 0.47 4.38 -47.15
N ASP A 593 0.57 5.51 -47.83
CA ASP A 593 1.73 6.37 -47.71
C ASP A 593 1.86 6.66 -46.21
N PRO A 594 2.95 6.24 -45.54
CA PRO A 594 3.11 6.45 -44.10
C PRO A 594 3.17 7.94 -43.75
N GLY A 595 3.11 8.82 -44.76
CA GLY A 595 3.17 10.25 -44.60
C GLY A 595 4.54 10.61 -44.06
N ILE A 596 4.55 11.38 -42.98
CA ILE A 596 5.77 11.94 -42.38
C ILE A 596 6.52 10.92 -41.49
N TYR A 597 5.99 9.71 -41.31
CA TYR A 597 6.50 8.74 -40.33
C TYR A 597 7.42 7.68 -40.98
N ALA A 598 8.72 7.77 -40.72
CA ALA A 598 9.76 6.96 -41.39
C ALA A 598 9.75 5.46 -41.02
N ASP A 599 9.06 5.06 -39.95
CA ASP A 599 9.05 3.70 -39.40
C ASP A 599 7.78 2.89 -39.72
N GLY A 600 6.80 3.49 -40.41
CA GLY A 600 5.52 2.86 -40.72
C GLY A 600 4.36 3.38 -39.86
N VAL A 601 3.16 2.87 -40.15
CA VAL A 601 1.92 3.18 -39.42
C VAL A 601 1.44 1.87 -38.79
N PRO A 602 1.47 1.76 -37.45
CA PRO A 602 0.97 0.59 -36.72
C PRO A 602 -0.51 0.26 -37.02
N ASP A 603 -1.04 -0.92 -36.67
CA ASP A 603 -2.49 -1.21 -36.80
C ASP A 603 -3.23 -1.39 -35.49
N THR A 604 -2.50 -1.73 -34.43
CA THR A 604 -3.03 -1.80 -33.07
C THR A 604 -2.60 -0.57 -32.27
N GLU A 605 -3.28 -0.35 -31.15
CA GLU A 605 -2.89 0.65 -30.16
C GLU A 605 -2.15 0.07 -28.95
N TYR A 606 -2.35 -1.22 -28.63
CA TYR A 606 -1.75 -1.85 -27.46
C TYR A 606 -1.06 -3.17 -27.84
N LEU A 607 0.10 -3.41 -27.25
CA LEU A 607 0.92 -4.62 -27.42
C LEU A 607 1.14 -5.29 -26.07
N VAL A 608 0.84 -6.57 -25.97
CA VAL A 608 1.16 -7.40 -24.80
C VAL A 608 2.58 -7.93 -24.88
N HIS A 609 3.27 -7.90 -23.74
CA HIS A 609 4.65 -8.38 -23.60
C HIS A 609 4.67 -9.73 -22.88
N MET A 610 5.32 -10.72 -23.48
CA MET A 610 5.54 -12.05 -22.90
C MET A 610 6.82 -12.66 -23.50
N ALA A 611 7.20 -13.86 -23.10
CA ALA A 611 8.31 -14.59 -23.72
C ALA A 611 7.93 -16.02 -24.08
N ILE A 612 8.54 -16.55 -25.14
CA ILE A 612 8.36 -17.92 -25.61
C ILE A 612 9.72 -18.62 -25.58
N GLY A 613 9.76 -19.86 -25.10
CA GLY A 613 10.93 -20.73 -25.11
C GLY A 613 11.72 -20.80 -23.81
N THR A 614 12.68 -21.74 -23.78
CA THR A 614 13.61 -21.93 -22.66
C THR A 614 15.07 -21.97 -23.17
N PRO A 615 15.91 -20.95 -22.95
CA PRO A 615 15.62 -19.72 -22.21
C PRO A 615 14.55 -18.83 -22.87
N PRO A 616 13.83 -18.00 -22.10
CA PRO A 616 12.77 -17.12 -22.62
C PRO A 616 13.26 -16.16 -23.71
N GLN A 617 12.56 -16.18 -24.86
CA GLN A 617 12.75 -15.20 -25.94
C GLN A 617 11.57 -14.23 -25.96
N LEU A 618 11.83 -12.94 -25.73
CA LEU A 618 10.79 -11.91 -25.66
C LEU A 618 10.03 -11.78 -26.97
N VAL A 619 8.71 -11.68 -26.87
CA VAL A 619 7.78 -11.39 -27.96
C VAL A 619 6.82 -10.28 -27.56
N GLN A 620 6.39 -9.51 -28.55
CA GLN A 620 5.41 -8.43 -28.41
C GLN A 620 4.24 -8.71 -29.34
N LEU A 621 3.06 -8.98 -28.80
CA LEU A 621 1.93 -9.46 -29.59
C LEU A 621 0.75 -8.49 -29.50
N ILE A 622 -0.04 -8.42 -30.57
CA ILE A 622 -1.32 -7.71 -30.56
C ILE A 622 -2.31 -8.54 -29.74
N LEU A 623 -2.94 -7.97 -28.70
CA LEU A 623 -4.05 -8.64 -28.02
C LEU A 623 -5.28 -8.58 -28.91
N ASP A 624 -5.78 -9.73 -29.36
CA ASP A 624 -6.88 -9.81 -30.33
C ASP A 624 -7.99 -10.77 -29.86
N THR A 625 -9.04 -10.19 -29.29
CA THR A 625 -10.27 -10.88 -28.87
C THR A 625 -11.10 -11.41 -30.04
N GLY A 626 -10.81 -10.99 -31.28
CA GLY A 626 -11.45 -11.45 -32.50
C GLY A 626 -10.80 -12.68 -33.14
N SER A 627 -9.59 -13.08 -32.73
CA SER A 627 -8.86 -14.20 -33.34
C SER A 627 -8.51 -15.35 -32.40
N ASP A 628 -8.42 -16.55 -32.97
CA ASP A 628 -8.16 -17.79 -32.25
C ASP A 628 -6.67 -18.06 -32.13
N LEU A 629 -5.92 -17.98 -33.24
CA LEU A 629 -4.53 -18.37 -33.26
C LEU A 629 -3.60 -17.34 -32.59
N THR A 630 -2.88 -17.77 -31.55
CA THR A 630 -1.67 -17.08 -31.06
C THR A 630 -0.47 -17.45 -31.91
N TRP A 631 0.28 -16.47 -32.44
CA TRP A 631 1.45 -16.72 -33.31
C TRP A 631 2.49 -15.60 -33.26
N THR A 632 3.73 -15.91 -33.64
CA THR A 632 4.85 -14.97 -33.76
C THR A 632 5.72 -15.26 -34.99
N GLN A 633 6.49 -14.28 -35.48
CA GLN A 633 7.40 -14.45 -36.61
C GLN A 633 8.65 -15.26 -36.21
N CYS A 634 8.91 -16.34 -36.94
CA CYS A 634 9.96 -17.30 -36.61
C CYS A 634 11.15 -17.31 -37.58
N ARG A 635 12.31 -17.78 -37.12
CA ARG A 635 13.44 -18.13 -37.97
C ARG A 635 13.32 -19.59 -38.50
N PRO A 636 13.60 -19.82 -39.80
CA PRO A 636 13.92 -18.82 -40.80
C PRO A 636 12.66 -18.12 -41.31
N CYS A 637 12.66 -16.78 -41.37
CA CYS A 637 11.53 -16.09 -41.97
C CYS A 637 11.73 -15.89 -43.48
N MET A 638 10.82 -16.44 -44.28
CA MET A 638 10.85 -16.37 -45.74
C MET A 638 10.22 -15.09 -46.26
N ALA A 639 9.10 -14.67 -45.68
CA ALA A 639 8.45 -13.40 -45.98
C ALA A 639 7.84 -12.84 -44.69
N CYS A 640 8.52 -11.89 -44.03
CA CYS A 640 8.07 -11.30 -42.77
C CYS A 640 7.99 -9.78 -42.89
N PHE A 641 7.15 -9.18 -42.06
CA PHE A 641 7.18 -7.76 -41.82
C PHE A 641 8.29 -7.39 -40.83
N ARG A 642 8.65 -6.11 -40.79
CA ARG A 642 9.65 -5.61 -39.86
C ARG A 642 9.09 -5.59 -38.44
N GLN A 643 9.86 -6.09 -37.50
CA GLN A 643 9.53 -6.09 -36.08
C GLN A 643 10.69 -5.53 -35.25
N ALA A 644 10.41 -5.06 -34.03
CA ALA A 644 11.41 -4.45 -33.15
C ALA A 644 12.30 -5.49 -32.45
N LEU A 645 11.71 -6.61 -32.04
CA LEU A 645 12.42 -7.71 -31.37
C LEU A 645 12.97 -8.70 -32.40
N PRO A 646 14.02 -9.49 -32.07
CA PRO A 646 14.49 -10.56 -32.93
C PRO A 646 13.38 -11.57 -33.24
N HIS A 647 13.36 -12.15 -34.45
CA HIS A 647 12.47 -13.28 -34.77
C HIS A 647 12.71 -14.42 -33.78
N PHE A 648 11.63 -15.07 -33.32
CA PHE A 648 11.73 -16.23 -32.46
C PHE A 648 12.58 -17.30 -33.15
N ASN A 649 13.58 -17.84 -32.45
CA ASN A 649 14.49 -18.83 -33.00
C ASN A 649 14.22 -20.19 -32.34
N PRO A 650 13.48 -21.11 -33.00
CA PRO A 650 13.14 -22.41 -32.43
C PRO A 650 14.35 -23.20 -31.88
N PRO A 651 15.50 -23.28 -32.58
CA PRO A 651 16.68 -23.99 -32.08
C PRO A 651 17.31 -23.42 -30.80
N HIS A 652 16.95 -22.19 -30.40
CA HIS A 652 17.43 -21.59 -29.15
C HIS A 652 16.57 -21.96 -27.94
N SER A 653 15.43 -22.61 -28.15
CA SER A 653 14.56 -23.06 -27.07
C SER A 653 14.70 -24.57 -26.87
N LEU A 654 15.02 -24.97 -25.64
CA LEU A 654 15.10 -26.36 -25.18
C LEU A 654 13.72 -27.01 -25.04
N THR A 655 12.67 -26.21 -24.91
CA THR A 655 11.28 -26.65 -24.71
C THR A 655 10.46 -26.58 -26.00
N PHE A 656 11.05 -26.15 -27.11
CA PHE A 656 10.39 -26.10 -28.41
C PHE A 656 10.08 -27.52 -28.92
N ALA A 657 8.83 -27.75 -29.30
CA ALA A 657 8.37 -28.99 -29.88
C ALA A 657 7.54 -28.73 -31.14
N MET A 658 8.00 -29.31 -32.25
CA MET A 658 7.28 -29.27 -33.52
C MET A 658 6.06 -30.19 -33.47
N GLN A 659 4.87 -29.66 -33.80
CA GLN A 659 3.64 -30.45 -33.66
C GLN A 659 3.35 -31.27 -34.93
N PRO A 660 3.11 -32.58 -34.80
CA PRO A 660 2.74 -33.41 -35.93
C PRO A 660 1.28 -33.18 -36.36
N CYS A 661 0.96 -33.53 -37.60
CA CYS A 661 -0.36 -33.32 -38.19
C CYS A 661 -1.52 -34.09 -37.53
N ASP A 662 -1.23 -35.14 -36.76
CA ASP A 662 -2.24 -35.95 -36.09
C ASP A 662 -2.72 -35.34 -34.76
N VAL A 663 -2.05 -34.31 -34.24
CA VAL A 663 -2.45 -33.67 -32.99
C VAL A 663 -3.82 -32.99 -33.13
N PRO A 664 -4.68 -33.07 -32.08
CA PRO A 664 -6.02 -32.50 -32.12
C PRO A 664 -6.05 -31.02 -32.47
N MET A 665 -5.07 -30.24 -31.99
CA MET A 665 -5.00 -28.79 -32.22
C MET A 665 -4.77 -28.44 -33.70
N CYS A 666 -4.01 -29.24 -34.45
CA CYS A 666 -3.80 -29.04 -35.87
C CYS A 666 -5.12 -29.10 -36.65
N ARG A 667 -6.01 -30.03 -36.26
CA ARG A 667 -7.35 -30.20 -36.88
C ARG A 667 -8.33 -29.08 -36.55
N LYS A 668 -8.00 -28.21 -35.58
CA LYS A 668 -8.82 -27.06 -35.19
C LYS A 668 -8.51 -25.80 -36.00
N LEU A 669 -7.42 -25.80 -36.77
CA LEU A 669 -7.11 -24.70 -37.68
C LEU A 669 -8.13 -24.63 -38.81
N SER A 670 -8.53 -23.41 -39.18
CA SER A 670 -9.42 -23.15 -40.32
C SER A 670 -8.84 -23.70 -41.63
N TRP A 671 -7.51 -23.67 -41.77
CA TRP A 671 -6.80 -24.33 -42.84
C TRP A 671 -5.46 -24.88 -42.33
N SER A 672 -5.24 -26.17 -42.57
CA SER A 672 -3.99 -26.86 -42.31
C SER A 672 -3.63 -27.77 -43.48
N SER A 673 -2.36 -27.81 -43.87
CA SER A 673 -1.86 -28.73 -44.88
C SER A 673 -0.97 -29.79 -44.25
N CYS A 674 -1.30 -31.05 -44.50
CA CYS A 674 -0.59 -32.20 -43.95
C CYS A 674 0.03 -33.11 -45.02
N GLY A 675 0.04 -32.67 -46.29
CA GLY A 675 0.28 -33.56 -47.42
C GLY A 675 -0.83 -34.61 -47.58
N GLU A 676 -0.71 -35.49 -48.57
CA GLU A 676 -1.69 -36.57 -48.79
C GLU A 676 -1.74 -37.53 -47.59
N GLN A 677 -2.96 -37.92 -47.21
CA GLN A 677 -3.31 -38.69 -46.01
C GLN A 677 -2.49 -39.98 -45.89
N GLY A 678 -1.70 -40.13 -44.82
CA GLY A 678 -1.10 -41.43 -44.46
C GLY A 678 0.22 -41.44 -43.71
N TRP A 679 0.88 -40.30 -43.45
CA TRP A 679 2.20 -40.26 -42.80
C TRP A 679 2.17 -39.38 -41.54
N GLY A 680 1.95 -39.99 -40.37
CA GLY A 680 1.74 -39.32 -39.07
C GLY A 680 2.93 -38.54 -38.46
N ASN A 681 4.04 -38.38 -39.17
CA ASN A 681 5.25 -37.69 -38.67
C ASN A 681 5.55 -36.35 -39.38
N ARG A 682 4.59 -35.76 -40.10
CA ARG A 682 4.80 -34.47 -40.79
C ARG A 682 4.39 -33.29 -39.91
N PRO A 683 5.09 -32.13 -40.03
CA PRO A 683 4.73 -30.92 -39.28
C PRO A 683 3.36 -30.40 -39.70
N CYS A 684 2.60 -29.90 -38.73
CA CYS A 684 1.34 -29.22 -38.97
C CYS A 684 1.59 -27.86 -39.62
N VAL A 685 1.35 -27.73 -40.92
CA VAL A 685 1.45 -26.44 -41.63
C VAL A 685 0.10 -25.73 -41.54
N TYR A 686 0.08 -24.49 -41.07
CA TYR A 686 -1.14 -23.68 -40.99
C TYR A 686 -1.10 -22.51 -41.97
N SER A 687 -2.28 -22.05 -42.39
CA SER A 687 -2.48 -20.76 -43.03
C SER A 687 -3.71 -20.12 -42.41
N TYR A 688 -3.54 -18.92 -41.87
CA TYR A 688 -4.57 -18.21 -41.13
C TYR A 688 -4.76 -16.82 -41.74
N ALA A 689 -6.00 -16.48 -42.10
CA ALA A 689 -6.36 -15.22 -42.73
C ALA A 689 -7.27 -14.40 -41.80
N TYR A 690 -7.03 -13.09 -41.75
CA TYR A 690 -7.76 -12.13 -40.94
C TYR A 690 -8.76 -11.31 -41.76
N ALA A 691 -9.69 -10.64 -41.07
CA ALA A 691 -10.72 -9.82 -41.69
C ALA A 691 -10.15 -8.64 -42.51
N ASP A 692 -8.98 -8.12 -42.14
CA ASP A 692 -8.25 -7.08 -42.86
C ASP A 692 -7.41 -7.61 -44.05
N HIS A 693 -7.59 -8.89 -44.39
CA HIS A 693 -6.86 -9.63 -45.42
C HIS A 693 -5.38 -9.89 -45.12
N SER A 694 -4.93 -9.68 -43.88
CA SER A 694 -3.62 -10.17 -43.44
C SER A 694 -3.63 -11.70 -43.39
N ILE A 695 -2.50 -12.31 -43.71
CA ILE A 695 -2.32 -13.75 -43.73
C ILE A 695 -0.99 -14.11 -43.07
N THR A 696 -1.02 -15.08 -42.16
CA THR A 696 0.17 -15.75 -41.64
C THR A 696 0.14 -17.22 -42.04
N THR A 697 1.29 -17.74 -42.45
CA THR A 697 1.47 -19.15 -42.81
C THR A 697 2.78 -19.63 -42.21
N GLY A 698 2.75 -20.82 -41.60
CA GLY A 698 3.87 -21.32 -40.82
C GLY A 698 3.62 -22.72 -40.30
N HIS A 699 4.35 -23.10 -39.26
CA HIS A 699 4.13 -24.35 -38.54
C HIS A 699 3.35 -24.07 -37.26
N LEU A 700 2.40 -24.95 -36.94
CA LEU A 700 1.86 -25.00 -35.60
C LEU A 700 2.86 -25.79 -34.75
N ASP A 701 3.40 -25.14 -33.73
CA ASP A 701 4.40 -25.69 -32.83
C ASP A 701 3.92 -25.51 -31.38
N SER A 702 4.64 -26.06 -30.40
CA SER A 702 4.41 -25.77 -28.99
C SER A 702 5.70 -25.41 -28.28
N ASP A 703 5.59 -24.59 -27.25
CA ASP A 703 6.73 -24.25 -26.39
C ASP A 703 6.23 -23.76 -25.02
N THR A 704 7.17 -23.43 -24.14
CA THR A 704 6.91 -22.81 -22.83
C THR A 704 6.74 -21.31 -22.98
N PHE A 705 5.61 -20.79 -22.51
CA PHE A 705 5.35 -19.36 -22.45
C PHE A 705 5.68 -18.85 -21.06
N THR A 706 6.33 -17.70 -20.97
CA THR A 706 6.66 -17.04 -19.71
C THR A 706 5.93 -15.71 -19.63
N PHE A 707 5.18 -15.52 -18.55
CA PHE A 707 4.36 -14.37 -18.22
C PHE A 707 5.06 -13.58 -17.11
N ALA A 708 5.26 -12.28 -17.32
CA ALA A 708 5.88 -11.41 -16.32
C ALA A 708 4.98 -11.30 -15.07
N SER A 709 5.56 -11.45 -13.88
CA SER A 709 4.83 -11.27 -12.62
C SER A 709 4.48 -9.81 -12.36
N ALA A 710 3.32 -9.57 -11.72
CA ALA A 710 2.88 -8.25 -11.27
C ALA A 710 3.71 -7.70 -10.11
N ASP A 711 4.27 -8.63 -9.32
CA ASP A 711 5.05 -8.36 -8.12
C ASP A 711 6.45 -8.96 -8.31
N ASP A 712 7.49 -8.15 -8.19
CA ASP A 712 8.90 -8.60 -8.14
C ASP A 712 9.19 -9.58 -6.98
N ALA A 713 8.20 -9.83 -6.12
CA ALA A 713 8.24 -10.77 -5.00
C ALA A 713 7.90 -12.23 -5.38
N THR A 714 7.19 -12.46 -6.48
CA THR A 714 6.87 -13.79 -7.02
C THR A 714 7.46 -13.87 -8.42
N GLY A 715 8.43 -14.74 -8.70
CA GLY A 715 9.08 -14.78 -10.02
C GLY A 715 8.12 -15.03 -11.19
N ASP A 716 8.61 -14.82 -12.42
CA ASP A 716 7.84 -15.05 -13.67
C ASP A 716 7.14 -16.41 -13.69
N ALA A 717 5.90 -16.45 -14.22
CA ALA A 717 5.13 -17.67 -14.35
C ALA A 717 5.38 -18.30 -15.73
N SER A 718 5.87 -19.54 -15.76
CA SER A 718 6.08 -20.28 -17.01
C SER A 718 5.06 -21.40 -17.18
N VAL A 719 4.38 -21.42 -18.33
CA VAL A 719 3.39 -22.44 -18.71
C VAL A 719 3.93 -23.25 -19.90
N PRO A 720 4.24 -24.54 -19.72
CA PRO A 720 4.74 -25.39 -20.80
C PRO A 720 3.63 -25.80 -21.77
N ASP A 721 4.05 -26.34 -22.93
CA ASP A 721 3.19 -27.02 -23.89
C ASP A 721 2.04 -26.17 -24.47
N LEU A 722 2.21 -24.84 -24.56
CA LEU A 722 1.26 -23.98 -25.27
C LEU A 722 1.53 -24.02 -26.77
N ALA A 723 0.49 -24.31 -27.55
CA ALA A 723 0.55 -24.31 -28.99
C ALA A 723 0.47 -22.89 -29.55
N PHE A 724 1.32 -22.60 -30.52
CA PHE A 724 1.37 -21.30 -31.20
C PHE A 724 1.80 -21.46 -32.65
N GLY A 725 1.42 -20.49 -33.48
CA GLY A 725 1.88 -20.40 -34.85
C GLY A 725 3.29 -19.84 -34.93
N CYS A 726 4.21 -20.62 -35.50
CA CYS A 726 5.54 -20.18 -35.87
C CYS A 726 5.51 -19.68 -37.32
N GLY A 727 5.22 -18.39 -37.51
CA GLY A 727 4.91 -17.78 -38.80
C GLY A 727 6.16 -17.56 -39.67
N LEU A 728 6.21 -18.19 -40.84
CA LEU A 728 7.33 -18.12 -41.79
C LEU A 728 7.03 -17.22 -43.00
N PHE A 729 5.74 -17.07 -43.33
CA PHE A 729 5.23 -16.21 -44.40
C PHE A 729 4.07 -15.38 -43.84
N ASN A 730 4.36 -14.14 -43.48
CA ASN A 730 3.46 -13.20 -42.84
C ASN A 730 3.34 -11.97 -43.73
N ASN A 731 2.18 -11.81 -44.35
CA ASN A 731 1.84 -10.67 -45.20
C ASN A 731 0.63 -9.97 -44.61
N GLY A 732 0.61 -8.64 -44.64
CA GLY A 732 -0.50 -7.92 -44.04
C GLY A 732 -0.14 -6.47 -43.76
N ILE A 733 -0.77 -5.93 -42.73
CA ILE A 733 -0.60 -4.55 -42.29
C ILE A 733 0.42 -4.37 -41.16
N PHE A 734 0.81 -5.46 -40.48
CA PHE A 734 1.69 -5.45 -39.30
C PHE A 734 2.98 -4.64 -39.51
N MET A 735 3.08 -3.45 -38.91
CA MET A 735 4.21 -2.52 -39.05
C MET A 735 4.42 -1.69 -37.76
N SER A 736 4.02 -2.24 -36.61
CA SER A 736 3.76 -1.63 -35.30
C SER A 736 4.75 -1.99 -34.20
N ASN A 737 5.93 -2.52 -34.51
CA ASN A 737 6.85 -3.18 -33.57
C ASN A 737 6.38 -4.55 -33.02
N GLU A 738 5.17 -4.97 -33.34
CA GLU A 738 4.65 -6.29 -33.01
C GLU A 738 5.49 -7.39 -33.67
N THR A 739 5.40 -8.57 -33.09
CA THR A 739 6.02 -9.80 -33.56
C THR A 739 4.97 -10.81 -34.03
N GLY A 740 3.68 -10.51 -33.83
CA GLY A 740 2.55 -11.38 -34.14
C GLY A 740 1.29 -11.03 -33.34
N ILE A 741 0.40 -11.99 -33.15
CA ILE A 741 -0.90 -11.81 -32.48
C ILE A 741 -1.05 -12.80 -31.32
N ALA A 742 -1.59 -12.34 -30.21
CA ALA A 742 -2.09 -13.14 -29.11
C ALA A 742 -3.61 -13.31 -29.30
N GLY A 743 -4.02 -14.51 -29.71
CA GLY A 743 -5.42 -14.84 -29.96
C GLY A 743 -6.17 -15.05 -28.65
N PHE A 744 -7.21 -14.27 -28.41
CA PHE A 744 -7.99 -14.30 -27.17
C PHE A 744 -9.44 -14.75 -27.38
N SER A 745 -9.83 -15.15 -28.59
CA SER A 745 -11.18 -15.60 -28.91
C SER A 745 -11.59 -16.91 -28.21
N ARG A 746 -12.74 -17.48 -28.55
CA ARG A 746 -13.33 -18.68 -27.91
C ARG A 746 -12.82 -20.01 -28.45
N GLY A 747 -11.97 -19.98 -29.48
CA GLY A 747 -11.54 -21.20 -30.14
C GLY A 747 -10.49 -21.96 -29.32
N ALA A 748 -10.13 -23.14 -29.80
CA ALA A 748 -9.24 -24.04 -29.06
C ALA A 748 -7.77 -23.62 -29.10
N LEU A 749 -7.39 -22.70 -30.00
CA LEU A 749 -6.04 -22.19 -30.16
C LEU A 749 -5.81 -20.87 -29.43
N SER A 750 -6.87 -20.29 -28.85
CA SER A 750 -6.77 -19.06 -28.08
C SER A 750 -6.06 -19.28 -26.76
N LEU A 751 -5.35 -18.25 -26.32
CA LEU A 751 -4.58 -18.29 -25.09
C LEU A 751 -5.47 -18.57 -23.86
N PRO A 752 -6.66 -17.95 -23.69
CA PRO A 752 -7.56 -18.30 -22.58
C PRO A 752 -8.00 -19.77 -22.59
N SER A 753 -8.33 -20.32 -23.76
CA SER A 753 -8.76 -21.72 -23.89
C SER A 753 -7.63 -22.71 -23.58
N GLN A 754 -6.41 -22.42 -24.05
CA GLN A 754 -5.24 -23.26 -23.78
C GLN A 754 -4.84 -23.22 -22.30
N LEU A 755 -4.95 -22.06 -21.66
CA LEU A 755 -4.71 -21.87 -20.22
C LEU A 755 -5.85 -22.39 -19.34
N LYS A 756 -6.99 -22.78 -19.93
CA LYS A 756 -8.20 -23.27 -19.24
C LYS A 756 -8.71 -22.29 -18.18
N VAL A 757 -8.68 -20.99 -18.49
CA VAL A 757 -9.21 -19.97 -17.59
C VAL A 757 -10.71 -19.77 -17.81
N ASP A 758 -11.46 -19.63 -16.72
CA ASP A 758 -12.91 -19.38 -16.75
C ASP A 758 -13.25 -17.93 -17.09
N ASN A 759 -12.28 -17.02 -17.03
CA ASN A 759 -12.43 -15.62 -17.38
C ASN A 759 -11.09 -14.96 -17.74
N PHE A 760 -11.20 -13.79 -18.39
CA PHE A 760 -10.10 -12.85 -18.54
C PHE A 760 -10.61 -11.41 -18.61
N SER A 761 -9.77 -10.44 -18.32
CA SER A 761 -10.12 -9.02 -18.44
C SER A 761 -8.96 -8.16 -18.92
N HIS A 762 -9.29 -6.98 -19.45
CA HIS A 762 -8.31 -5.95 -19.79
C HIS A 762 -8.80 -4.57 -19.37
N CYS A 763 -7.87 -3.67 -19.10
CA CYS A 763 -8.15 -2.26 -18.82
C CYS A 763 -7.14 -1.38 -19.54
N PHE A 764 -7.55 -0.77 -20.66
CA PHE A 764 -6.64 0.07 -21.45
C PHE A 764 -6.51 1.47 -20.88
N THR A 765 -5.28 1.89 -20.54
CA THR A 765 -4.94 3.27 -20.19
C THR A 765 -5.18 4.19 -21.37
N ALA A 766 -5.33 5.51 -21.18
CA ALA A 766 -5.56 6.42 -22.30
C ALA A 766 -4.43 6.35 -23.34
N ILE A 767 -4.76 6.41 -24.64
CA ILE A 767 -3.78 6.36 -25.76
C ILE A 767 -2.71 7.46 -25.72
N THR A 768 -3.00 8.52 -24.96
CA THR A 768 -2.11 9.67 -24.77
C THR A 768 -1.20 9.52 -23.55
N GLY A 769 -1.35 8.44 -22.78
CA GLY A 769 -0.54 8.09 -21.62
C GLY A 769 0.56 7.08 -21.97
N SER A 770 1.53 6.96 -21.06
CA SER A 770 2.67 6.03 -21.18
C SER A 770 2.59 4.84 -20.22
N GLU A 771 1.63 4.83 -19.31
CA GLU A 771 1.48 3.81 -18.29
C GLU A 771 1.05 2.46 -18.89
N PRO A 772 1.59 1.33 -18.38
CA PRO A 772 1.16 0.01 -18.81
C PRO A 772 -0.30 -0.25 -18.42
N SER A 773 -0.97 -1.04 -19.23
CA SER A 773 -2.34 -1.52 -19.06
C SER A 773 -2.33 -2.97 -18.58
N PRO A 774 -3.10 -3.34 -17.55
CA PRO A 774 -3.19 -4.73 -17.11
C PRO A 774 -4.11 -5.56 -18.02
N VAL A 775 -3.71 -6.82 -18.22
CA VAL A 775 -4.55 -7.89 -18.77
C VAL A 775 -4.48 -9.05 -17.78
N LEU A 776 -5.62 -9.52 -17.31
CA LEU A 776 -5.74 -10.49 -16.22
C LEU A 776 -6.39 -11.78 -16.75
N LEU A 777 -5.85 -12.92 -16.37
CA LEU A 777 -6.26 -14.26 -16.80
C LEU A 777 -6.53 -15.13 -15.56
N GLY A 778 -7.74 -15.68 -15.44
CA GLY A 778 -8.07 -16.62 -14.35
C GLY A 778 -8.23 -15.98 -12.96
N VAL A 779 -8.63 -14.70 -12.88
CA VAL A 779 -8.85 -13.97 -11.62
C VAL A 779 -10.32 -14.11 -11.19
N PRO A 780 -10.69 -14.16 -9.90
CA PRO A 780 -12.10 -14.17 -9.49
C PRO A 780 -12.89 -13.06 -10.18
N ALA A 781 -14.14 -13.34 -10.59
CA ALA A 781 -15.03 -12.43 -11.33
C ALA A 781 -15.48 -11.19 -10.53
N ASN A 782 -14.74 -10.79 -9.51
CA ASN A 782 -14.98 -9.56 -8.78
C ASN A 782 -14.36 -8.40 -9.57
N LEU A 783 -15.17 -7.77 -10.41
CA LEU A 783 -14.86 -6.48 -11.06
C LEU A 783 -14.46 -5.38 -10.06
N TYR A 784 -14.62 -5.64 -8.75
CA TYR A 784 -14.34 -4.72 -7.64
C TYR A 784 -13.39 -5.27 -6.56
N SER A 785 -12.57 -6.29 -6.84
CA SER A 785 -11.39 -6.52 -5.99
C SER A 785 -10.22 -5.72 -6.58
N ASP A 786 -9.76 -4.71 -5.85
CA ASP A 786 -8.51 -3.97 -6.06
C ASP A 786 -8.50 -2.79 -7.06
N ALA A 787 -9.58 -2.00 -7.11
CA ALA A 787 -9.54 -0.68 -7.76
C ALA A 787 -10.05 0.43 -6.83
N GLY A 788 -9.13 1.27 -6.37
CA GLY A 788 -9.41 2.47 -5.59
C GLY A 788 -10.45 3.37 -6.25
N GLY A 789 -11.30 3.96 -5.42
CA GLY A 789 -12.41 4.83 -5.80
C GLY A 789 -12.05 5.83 -6.89
N GLY A 790 -12.50 5.52 -8.11
CA GLY A 790 -12.27 6.35 -9.28
C GLY A 790 -13.37 6.31 -10.34
N GLY A 791 -14.26 5.31 -10.31
CA GLY A 791 -15.38 5.21 -11.24
C GLY A 791 -16.63 4.76 -10.52
N ARG A 792 -17.54 5.69 -10.21
CA ARG A 792 -18.95 5.36 -9.95
C ARG A 792 -19.62 4.91 -11.25
N GLY A 793 -19.18 3.78 -11.78
CA GLY A 793 -19.88 3.06 -12.82
C GLY A 793 -20.64 1.90 -12.19
N VAL A 794 -21.94 1.80 -12.44
CA VAL A 794 -22.66 0.55 -12.23
C VAL A 794 -22.06 -0.45 -13.21
N VAL A 795 -21.61 -1.63 -12.75
CA VAL A 795 -21.21 -2.71 -13.67
C VAL A 795 -22.35 -2.98 -14.63
N GLN A 796 -22.05 -2.88 -15.91
CA GLN A 796 -22.96 -3.18 -16.99
C GLN A 796 -22.56 -4.52 -17.58
N SER A 797 -23.52 -5.43 -17.71
CA SER A 797 -23.26 -6.78 -18.19
C SER A 797 -24.23 -7.14 -19.31
N THR A 798 -23.69 -7.65 -20.41
CA THR A 798 -24.47 -8.13 -21.56
C THR A 798 -24.11 -9.58 -21.85
N ALA A 799 -25.10 -10.36 -22.28
CA ALA A 799 -24.91 -11.76 -22.62
C ALA A 799 -24.14 -11.88 -23.94
N LEU A 800 -23.15 -12.77 -23.97
CA LEU A 800 -22.45 -13.10 -25.19
C LEU A 800 -23.32 -14.03 -26.05
N ILE A 801 -23.43 -13.75 -27.33
CA ILE A 801 -24.21 -14.55 -28.28
C ILE A 801 -23.59 -15.94 -28.39
N ARG A 802 -24.41 -16.98 -28.16
CA ARG A 802 -24.01 -18.38 -28.38
C ARG A 802 -24.33 -18.76 -29.82
N PHE A 803 -23.29 -19.11 -30.58
CA PHE A 803 -23.44 -19.57 -31.95
C PHE A 803 -22.98 -21.02 -32.07
N HIS A 804 -23.68 -21.81 -32.89
CA HIS A 804 -23.45 -23.26 -33.01
C HIS A 804 -22.41 -23.63 -34.10
N SER A 805 -21.86 -22.66 -34.83
CA SER A 805 -20.81 -22.92 -35.83
C SER A 805 -19.43 -22.89 -35.19
N ALA A 806 -18.68 -23.98 -35.38
CA ALA A 806 -17.29 -24.12 -34.95
C ALA A 806 -16.31 -23.19 -35.69
N GLN A 807 -16.77 -22.39 -36.66
CA GLN A 807 -15.95 -21.48 -37.44
C GLN A 807 -15.98 -20.02 -36.93
N LEU A 808 -16.90 -19.69 -36.02
CA LEU A 808 -17.08 -18.33 -35.50
C LEU A 808 -16.72 -18.28 -34.02
N ASN A 809 -15.45 -17.99 -33.75
CA ASN A 809 -14.90 -18.02 -32.39
C ASN A 809 -14.93 -16.66 -31.66
N GLY A 810 -15.44 -15.59 -32.28
CA GLY A 810 -15.49 -14.25 -31.68
C GLY A 810 -16.48 -14.08 -30.51
N TYR A 811 -16.26 -13.05 -29.69
CA TYR A 811 -17.16 -12.64 -28.59
C TYR A 811 -18.25 -11.68 -29.09
N TYR A 812 -19.28 -12.22 -29.72
CA TYR A 812 -20.38 -11.41 -30.23
C TYR A 812 -21.35 -10.95 -29.13
N ILE A 813 -21.82 -9.72 -29.23
CA ILE A 813 -22.84 -9.10 -28.36
C ILE A 813 -23.95 -8.46 -29.19
N SER A 814 -25.12 -8.23 -28.57
CA SER A 814 -26.27 -7.63 -29.25
C SER A 814 -26.32 -6.12 -29.02
N LEU A 815 -25.92 -5.33 -30.02
CA LEU A 815 -26.10 -3.88 -30.02
C LEU A 815 -27.53 -3.52 -30.45
N LYS A 816 -28.34 -3.06 -29.50
CA LYS A 816 -29.76 -2.71 -29.62
C LYS A 816 -30.01 -1.26 -30.02
N GLY A 817 -29.02 -0.39 -29.88
CA GLY A 817 -29.08 0.92 -30.51
C GLY A 817 -28.02 1.90 -30.06
N ILE A 818 -28.08 3.10 -30.62
CA ILE A 818 -27.12 4.18 -30.37
C ILE A 818 -27.91 5.47 -30.13
N THR A 819 -27.57 6.20 -29.08
CA THR A 819 -28.16 7.51 -28.76
C THR A 819 -27.08 8.59 -28.84
N VAL A 820 -27.38 9.69 -29.54
CA VAL A 820 -26.56 10.90 -29.61
C VAL A 820 -27.34 12.04 -28.95
N GLY A 821 -26.86 12.57 -27.84
CA GLY A 821 -27.55 13.57 -27.02
C GLY A 821 -28.93 13.08 -26.62
N THR A 822 -29.97 13.73 -27.15
CA THR A 822 -31.37 13.36 -26.89
C THR A 822 -31.98 12.46 -27.97
N THR A 823 -31.22 12.10 -29.01
CA THR A 823 -31.73 11.44 -30.22
C THR A 823 -31.30 9.98 -30.27
N ARG A 824 -32.26 9.05 -30.19
CA ARG A 824 -32.03 7.63 -30.54
C ARG A 824 -31.97 7.50 -32.07
N LEU A 825 -30.89 6.93 -32.60
CA LEU A 825 -30.72 6.82 -34.05
C LEU A 825 -31.78 5.88 -34.67
N PRO A 826 -32.38 6.25 -35.82
CA PRO A 826 -33.52 5.52 -36.39
C PRO A 826 -33.07 4.39 -37.33
N PHE A 827 -32.43 3.34 -36.78
CA PHE A 827 -32.11 2.12 -37.53
C PHE A 827 -32.81 0.89 -36.94
N ARG A 828 -32.96 -0.17 -37.75
CA ARG A 828 -33.50 -1.46 -37.28
C ARG A 828 -32.42 -2.24 -36.55
N GLU A 829 -32.75 -2.89 -35.44
CA GLU A 829 -31.81 -3.74 -34.69
C GLU A 829 -31.16 -4.84 -35.55
N SER A 830 -31.86 -5.30 -36.60
CA SER A 830 -31.36 -6.29 -37.55
C SER A 830 -30.07 -5.87 -38.27
N VAL A 831 -29.73 -4.57 -38.29
CA VAL A 831 -28.49 -4.07 -38.89
C VAL A 831 -27.25 -4.57 -38.14
N PHE A 832 -27.37 -4.79 -36.83
CA PHE A 832 -26.28 -5.30 -35.98
C PHE A 832 -26.39 -6.80 -35.69
N ALA A 833 -27.37 -7.48 -36.27
CA ALA A 833 -27.58 -8.90 -36.03
C ALA A 833 -26.43 -9.72 -36.64
N LEU A 834 -25.97 -10.72 -35.90
CA LEU A 834 -25.09 -11.76 -36.43
C LEU A 834 -25.94 -12.67 -37.34
N LYS A 835 -25.55 -12.78 -38.60
CA LYS A 835 -26.24 -13.59 -39.60
C LYS A 835 -25.73 -15.04 -39.57
N GLU A 836 -26.52 -15.97 -40.12
CA GLU A 836 -26.19 -17.39 -40.14
C GLU A 836 -24.91 -17.71 -40.95
N ASP A 837 -24.57 -16.87 -41.92
CA ASP A 837 -23.36 -16.97 -42.73
C ASP A 837 -22.10 -16.45 -42.02
N GLY A 838 -22.22 -16.00 -40.76
CA GLY A 838 -21.13 -15.46 -39.96
C GLY A 838 -20.79 -14.00 -40.24
N THR A 839 -21.55 -13.33 -41.10
CA THR A 839 -21.41 -11.89 -41.33
C THR A 839 -22.26 -11.09 -40.35
N GLY A 840 -21.91 -9.81 -40.19
CA GLY A 840 -22.61 -8.95 -39.23
C GLY A 840 -22.19 -9.19 -37.78
N GLY A 841 -23.07 -8.85 -36.85
CA GLY A 841 -22.78 -8.91 -35.42
C GLY A 841 -22.02 -7.70 -34.90
N THR A 842 -21.88 -7.64 -33.57
CA THR A 842 -21.06 -6.63 -32.88
C THR A 842 -20.07 -7.34 -31.96
N ILE A 843 -18.81 -6.93 -31.98
CA ILE A 843 -17.77 -7.41 -31.06
C ILE A 843 -17.14 -6.24 -30.32
N ILE A 844 -16.74 -6.43 -29.07
CA ILE A 844 -15.76 -5.56 -28.41
C ILE A 844 -14.39 -6.15 -28.75
N ASP A 845 -13.58 -5.37 -29.46
CA ASP A 845 -12.32 -5.87 -29.99
C ASP A 845 -11.12 -5.08 -29.49
N SER A 846 -10.15 -5.80 -28.94
CA SER A 846 -8.87 -5.26 -28.50
C SER A 846 -7.86 -5.07 -29.65
N GLY A 847 -8.08 -5.73 -30.78
CA GLY A 847 -7.22 -5.67 -31.97
C GLY A 847 -7.50 -4.47 -32.89
N THR A 848 -8.54 -3.68 -32.59
CA THR A 848 -9.01 -2.59 -33.44
C THR A 848 -8.90 -1.24 -32.73
N GLY A 849 -8.21 -0.26 -33.33
CA GLY A 849 -7.97 1.03 -32.68
C GLY A 849 -9.21 1.89 -32.42
N MET A 850 -10.07 2.11 -33.42
CA MET A 850 -11.29 2.93 -33.30
C MET A 850 -12.51 2.12 -33.73
N THR A 851 -13.66 2.44 -33.13
CA THR A 851 -14.92 1.77 -33.44
C THR A 851 -15.30 1.91 -34.92
N THR A 852 -15.73 0.80 -35.52
CA THR A 852 -16.30 0.77 -36.88
C THR A 852 -17.77 0.40 -36.81
N LEU A 853 -18.61 1.18 -37.51
CA LEU A 853 -20.05 0.94 -37.63
C LEU A 853 -20.44 0.76 -39.09
N PRO A 854 -21.50 0.00 -39.41
CA PRO A 854 -22.03 -0.09 -40.76
C PRO A 854 -22.28 1.30 -41.32
N GLU A 855 -21.88 1.53 -42.57
CA GLU A 855 -21.90 2.85 -43.23
C GLU A 855 -23.22 3.61 -43.04
N VAL A 856 -24.35 2.90 -43.17
CA VAL A 856 -25.69 3.48 -42.96
C VAL A 856 -25.87 4.04 -41.55
N VAL A 857 -25.38 3.35 -40.52
CA VAL A 857 -25.47 3.79 -39.12
C VAL A 857 -24.45 4.89 -38.82
N TYR A 858 -23.24 4.80 -39.39
CA TYR A 858 -22.24 5.85 -39.27
C TYR A 858 -22.73 7.19 -39.84
N ASN A 859 -23.44 7.17 -40.97
CA ASN A 859 -24.02 8.37 -41.56
C ASN A 859 -25.12 8.97 -40.66
N LEU A 860 -26.02 8.15 -40.11
CA LEU A 860 -27.02 8.60 -39.14
C LEU A 860 -26.39 9.19 -37.86
N LEU A 861 -25.30 8.60 -37.40
CA LEU A 861 -24.52 9.08 -36.27
C LEU A 861 -23.95 10.48 -36.59
N CYS A 862 -23.32 10.63 -37.75
CA CYS A 862 -22.78 11.91 -38.21
C CYS A 862 -23.87 13.00 -38.30
N ASP A 863 -25.01 12.68 -38.93
CA ASP A 863 -26.14 13.60 -39.06
C ASP A 863 -26.67 14.06 -37.69
N ALA A 864 -26.76 13.14 -36.73
CA ALA A 864 -27.22 13.46 -35.37
C ALA A 864 -26.23 14.36 -34.61
N PHE A 865 -24.93 14.21 -34.81
CA PHE A 865 -23.92 15.12 -34.27
C PHE A 865 -24.01 16.49 -34.91
N VAL A 866 -24.09 16.57 -36.24
CA VAL A 866 -24.23 17.84 -36.99
C VAL A 866 -25.51 18.59 -36.59
N ALA A 867 -26.62 17.87 -36.39
CA ALA A 867 -27.90 18.49 -36.02
C ALA A 867 -27.93 19.06 -34.60
N GLN A 868 -27.13 18.52 -33.68
CA GLN A 868 -27.16 18.90 -32.26
C GLN A 868 -25.98 19.78 -31.84
N THR A 869 -24.92 19.85 -32.64
CA THR A 869 -23.78 20.74 -32.40
C THR A 869 -23.96 22.10 -33.07
N ARG A 870 -23.44 23.15 -32.44
CA ARG A 870 -23.37 24.51 -33.02
C ARG A 870 -22.06 24.77 -33.77
N LEU A 871 -21.19 23.77 -33.85
CA LEU A 871 -19.89 23.90 -34.50
C LEU A 871 -20.01 23.76 -36.02
N THR A 872 -19.13 24.45 -36.74
CA THR A 872 -19.04 24.33 -38.19
C THR A 872 -18.28 23.07 -38.57
N VAL A 873 -18.84 22.24 -39.45
CA VAL A 873 -18.17 21.06 -40.00
C VAL A 873 -16.86 21.50 -40.70
N HIS A 874 -15.78 20.80 -40.38
CA HIS A 874 -14.45 21.00 -40.95
C HIS A 874 -14.12 19.85 -41.91
N ASN A 875 -13.87 20.18 -43.18
CA ASN A 875 -13.43 19.20 -44.16
C ASN A 875 -11.93 18.95 -44.00
N SER A 876 -11.57 18.01 -43.13
CA SER A 876 -10.17 17.60 -42.95
C SER A 876 -9.65 16.94 -44.22
N THR A 877 -8.42 17.29 -44.61
CA THR A 877 -7.72 16.63 -45.72
C THR A 877 -6.96 15.39 -45.27
N SER A 878 -6.64 15.34 -43.98
CA SER A 878 -5.85 14.27 -43.37
C SER A 878 -6.73 13.13 -42.82
N LEU A 879 -7.94 13.43 -42.36
CA LEU A 879 -8.87 12.50 -41.70
C LEU A 879 -10.11 12.20 -42.54
N SER A 880 -10.69 11.01 -42.35
CA SER A 880 -11.95 10.59 -42.98
C SER A 880 -13.16 10.68 -42.04
N GLN A 881 -12.93 11.07 -40.80
CA GLN A 881 -13.96 11.18 -39.76
C GLN A 881 -14.67 12.52 -39.81
N LEU A 882 -15.88 12.58 -39.23
CA LEU A 882 -16.58 13.85 -39.03
C LEU A 882 -15.79 14.76 -38.08
N CYS A 883 -15.37 15.92 -38.57
CA CYS A 883 -14.63 16.91 -37.80
C CYS A 883 -15.37 18.25 -37.74
N PHE A 884 -15.11 19.01 -36.69
CA PHE A 884 -15.67 20.34 -36.45
C PHE A 884 -14.57 21.34 -36.12
N SER A 885 -14.70 22.56 -36.62
CA SER A 885 -13.80 23.66 -36.25
C SER A 885 -14.09 24.13 -34.82
N VAL A 886 -13.05 24.26 -34.00
CA VAL A 886 -13.14 24.69 -32.60
C VAL A 886 -12.47 26.06 -32.45
N PRO A 887 -13.14 27.05 -31.85
CA PRO A 887 -12.51 28.33 -31.53
C PRO A 887 -11.30 28.14 -30.59
N PRO A 888 -10.20 28.87 -30.78
CA PRO A 888 -9.02 28.73 -29.92
C PRO A 888 -9.36 28.90 -28.43
N GLY A 889 -9.02 27.90 -27.61
CA GLY A 889 -9.25 27.91 -26.16
C GLY A 889 -10.69 27.60 -25.71
N ALA A 890 -11.63 27.35 -26.63
CA ALA A 890 -12.99 26.96 -26.30
C ALA A 890 -13.10 25.46 -25.99
N LYS A 891 -13.87 25.11 -24.95
CA LYS A 891 -14.34 23.73 -24.73
C LYS A 891 -15.75 23.61 -25.32
N PRO A 892 -15.90 23.08 -26.55
CA PRO A 892 -17.20 23.03 -27.19
C PRO A 892 -18.15 22.08 -26.45
N ASP A 893 -19.42 22.48 -26.34
CA ASP A 893 -20.49 21.60 -25.88
C ASP A 893 -20.82 20.59 -26.99
N LEU A 894 -20.70 19.30 -26.70
CA LEU A 894 -20.87 18.21 -27.66
C LEU A 894 -21.89 17.20 -27.13
N PRO A 895 -22.76 16.64 -28.00
CA PRO A 895 -23.74 15.65 -27.58
C PRO A 895 -23.08 14.43 -26.93
N ALA A 896 -23.70 13.90 -25.87
CA ALA A 896 -23.30 12.62 -25.25
C ALA A 896 -23.51 11.45 -26.24
N LEU A 897 -22.69 10.41 -26.15
CA LEU A 897 -22.83 9.20 -26.98
C LEU A 897 -23.05 7.98 -26.09
N VAL A 898 -24.14 7.24 -26.32
CA VAL A 898 -24.50 6.06 -25.54
C VAL A 898 -24.74 4.88 -26.48
N LEU A 899 -24.07 3.76 -26.20
CA LEU A 899 -24.30 2.48 -26.89
C LEU A 899 -25.19 1.60 -26.02
N HIS A 900 -26.26 1.06 -26.61
CA HIS A 900 -27.26 0.27 -25.91
C HIS A 900 -27.14 -1.18 -26.32
N PHE A 901 -26.69 -2.04 -25.42
CA PHE A 901 -26.62 -3.48 -25.62
C PHE A 901 -27.83 -4.17 -25.00
N GLU A 902 -27.96 -5.47 -25.24
CA GLU A 902 -28.97 -6.27 -24.57
C GLU A 902 -28.65 -6.39 -23.07
N GLY A 903 -29.48 -5.76 -22.23
CA GLY A 903 -29.32 -5.79 -20.76
C GLY A 903 -28.30 -4.79 -20.20
N ALA A 904 -27.63 -4.00 -21.04
CA ALA A 904 -26.56 -3.10 -20.62
C ALA A 904 -26.50 -1.81 -21.46
N THR A 905 -26.03 -0.72 -20.85
CA THR A 905 -25.80 0.56 -21.54
C THR A 905 -24.38 1.06 -21.29
N LEU A 906 -23.65 1.35 -22.35
CA LEU A 906 -22.32 1.94 -22.29
C LEU A 906 -22.41 3.45 -22.59
N ASP A 907 -22.37 4.25 -21.52
CA ASP A 907 -22.20 5.69 -21.62
C ASP A 907 -20.73 6.00 -21.91
N LEU A 908 -20.42 6.48 -23.11
CA LEU A 908 -19.04 6.78 -23.48
C LEU A 908 -18.64 8.17 -22.96
N PRO A 909 -17.56 8.29 -22.19
CA PRO A 909 -16.95 9.59 -21.88
C PRO A 909 -16.57 10.32 -23.17
N ARG A 910 -16.57 11.65 -23.16
CA ARG A 910 -16.25 12.47 -24.35
C ARG A 910 -14.90 12.09 -24.95
N GLU A 911 -13.92 11.87 -24.10
CA GLU A 911 -12.56 11.45 -24.44
C GLU A 911 -12.49 10.09 -25.15
N ASN A 912 -13.54 9.26 -25.06
CA ASN A 912 -13.62 7.94 -25.70
C ASN A 912 -14.32 7.98 -27.08
N TYR A 913 -14.88 9.13 -27.50
CA TYR A 913 -15.49 9.26 -28.83
C TYR A 913 -15.17 10.58 -29.54
N MET A 914 -14.48 11.53 -28.91
CA MET A 914 -14.01 12.77 -29.54
C MET A 914 -12.53 12.98 -29.25
N PHE A 915 -11.78 13.36 -30.27
CA PHE A 915 -10.37 13.74 -30.13
C PHE A 915 -10.10 15.09 -30.80
N GLU A 916 -9.08 15.80 -30.31
CA GLU A 916 -8.73 17.13 -30.79
C GLU A 916 -7.37 17.09 -31.48
N ILE A 917 -7.29 17.69 -32.67
CA ILE A 917 -6.05 17.90 -33.40
C ILE A 917 -5.99 19.34 -33.91
N GLU A 918 -4.80 19.82 -34.24
CA GLU A 918 -4.66 21.08 -34.98
C GLU A 918 -4.36 20.77 -36.45
N GLU A 919 -5.07 21.41 -37.36
CA GLU A 919 -4.85 21.32 -38.81
C GLU A 919 -4.85 22.75 -39.38
N ALA A 920 -3.82 23.06 -40.19
CA ALA A 920 -3.66 24.39 -40.81
C ALA A 920 -3.78 25.60 -39.85
N GLY A 921 -3.31 25.45 -38.61
CA GLY A 921 -3.36 26.50 -37.58
C GLY A 921 -4.72 26.68 -36.90
N SER A 922 -5.71 25.84 -37.20
CA SER A 922 -7.02 25.80 -36.55
C SER A 922 -7.13 24.57 -35.65
N SER A 923 -7.73 24.73 -34.46
CA SER A 923 -8.09 23.59 -33.61
C SER A 923 -9.35 22.94 -34.17
N ILE A 924 -9.32 21.63 -34.37
CA ILE A 924 -10.46 20.85 -34.85
C ILE A 924 -10.72 19.69 -33.89
N THR A 925 -11.99 19.34 -33.69
CA THR A 925 -12.42 18.18 -32.91
C THR A 925 -13.13 17.18 -33.81
N CYS A 926 -12.72 15.92 -33.75
CA CYS A 926 -13.15 14.88 -34.66
C CYS A 926 -13.77 13.70 -33.91
N LEU A 927 -14.79 13.10 -34.53
CA LEU A 927 -15.45 11.90 -34.03
C LEU A 927 -14.51 10.69 -34.17
N ALA A 928 -14.34 9.94 -33.09
CA ALA A 928 -13.44 8.80 -33.03
C ALA A 928 -14.09 7.48 -33.51
N ILE A 929 -14.90 7.54 -34.58
CA ILE A 929 -15.65 6.40 -35.12
C ILE A 929 -15.52 6.41 -36.64
N ASN A 930 -15.43 5.23 -37.25
CA ASN A 930 -15.31 5.06 -38.70
C ASN A 930 -16.53 4.36 -39.30
N ALA A 931 -16.77 4.64 -40.58
CA ALA A 931 -17.60 3.78 -41.42
C ALA A 931 -16.87 2.45 -41.69
N GLY A 932 -17.61 1.35 -41.61
CA GLY A 932 -17.14 -0.01 -41.87
C GLY A 932 -18.19 -0.82 -42.64
N GLY A 933 -17.87 -2.10 -42.83
CA GLY A 933 -18.78 -3.08 -43.44
C GLY A 933 -19.85 -3.58 -42.48
N ASP A 934 -20.36 -4.79 -42.73
CA ASP A 934 -21.46 -5.38 -41.95
C ASP A 934 -21.08 -5.69 -40.50
N LEU A 935 -19.82 -6.06 -40.22
CA LEU A 935 -19.34 -6.34 -38.86
C LEU A 935 -19.09 -5.02 -38.12
N SER A 936 -19.69 -4.90 -36.94
CA SER A 936 -19.48 -3.76 -36.04
C SER A 936 -18.45 -4.09 -34.99
N VAL A 937 -17.51 -3.18 -34.77
CA VAL A 937 -16.40 -3.42 -33.85
C VAL A 937 -16.29 -2.24 -32.89
N ILE A 938 -16.38 -2.48 -31.58
CA ILE A 938 -16.08 -1.48 -30.55
C ILE A 938 -14.57 -1.53 -30.29
N GLY A 939 -13.85 -0.50 -30.73
CA GLY A 939 -12.38 -0.47 -30.69
C GLY A 939 -11.79 0.05 -29.37
N ASN A 940 -10.46 0.02 -29.28
CA ASN A 940 -9.67 0.37 -28.10
C ASN A 940 -9.93 1.79 -27.61
N PHE A 941 -10.09 2.76 -28.51
CA PHE A 941 -10.33 4.16 -28.13
C PHE A 941 -11.63 4.32 -27.33
N GLN A 942 -12.67 3.56 -27.66
CA GLN A 942 -13.94 3.55 -26.92
C GLN A 942 -13.84 2.80 -25.57
N GLN A 943 -12.86 1.92 -25.43
CA GLN A 943 -12.60 1.10 -24.25
C GLN A 943 -11.58 1.73 -23.28
N GLN A 944 -11.06 2.93 -23.56
CA GLN A 944 -10.09 3.58 -22.67
C GLN A 944 -10.68 3.86 -21.30
N ASN A 945 -9.91 3.59 -20.25
CA ASN A 945 -10.33 3.73 -18.86
C ASN A 945 -11.64 2.96 -18.57
N MET A 946 -11.81 1.82 -19.24
CA MET A 946 -12.89 0.86 -18.99
C MET A 946 -12.27 -0.49 -18.67
N HIS A 947 -12.65 -1.09 -17.54
CA HIS A 947 -12.32 -2.47 -17.22
C HIS A 947 -13.34 -3.36 -17.91
N VAL A 948 -12.89 -4.18 -18.87
CA VAL A 948 -13.72 -5.10 -19.65
C VAL A 948 -13.40 -6.53 -19.21
N LEU A 949 -14.39 -7.24 -18.67
CA LEU A 949 -14.30 -8.62 -18.19
C LEU A 949 -15.11 -9.56 -19.10
N TYR A 950 -14.43 -10.57 -19.62
CA TYR A 950 -14.99 -11.71 -20.34
C TYR A 950 -15.17 -12.87 -19.35
N ASP A 951 -16.39 -13.07 -18.89
CA ASP A 951 -16.76 -14.21 -18.06
C ASP A 951 -17.17 -15.37 -18.97
N LEU A 952 -16.23 -16.28 -19.22
CA LEU A 952 -16.40 -17.39 -20.16
C LEU A 952 -17.29 -18.48 -19.56
N ALA A 953 -17.19 -18.71 -18.25
CA ALA A 953 -18.03 -19.67 -17.53
C ALA A 953 -19.52 -19.29 -17.57
N ASN A 954 -19.85 -18.02 -17.33
CA ASN A 954 -21.24 -17.54 -17.35
C ASN A 954 -21.67 -16.99 -18.72
N ASN A 955 -20.76 -16.94 -19.70
CA ASN A 955 -21.01 -16.43 -21.05
C ASN A 955 -21.54 -14.99 -21.04
N MET A 956 -20.87 -14.14 -20.25
CA MET A 956 -21.22 -12.74 -20.02
C MET A 956 -20.02 -11.83 -20.34
N LEU A 957 -20.30 -10.66 -20.89
CA LEU A 957 -19.34 -9.57 -21.03
C LEU A 957 -19.75 -8.45 -20.08
N SER A 958 -18.85 -8.06 -19.20
CA SER A 958 -19.08 -6.97 -18.25
C SER A 958 -18.10 -5.83 -18.47
N PHE A 959 -18.56 -4.60 -18.31
CA PHE A 959 -17.71 -3.42 -18.44
C PHE A 959 -18.07 -2.35 -17.41
N VAL A 960 -17.06 -1.66 -16.91
CA VAL A 960 -17.20 -0.58 -15.93
C VAL A 960 -16.10 0.47 -16.12
N PRO A 961 -16.40 1.78 -16.02
CA PRO A 961 -15.36 2.82 -15.93
C PRO A 961 -14.37 2.56 -14.80
N ALA A 962 -13.08 2.62 -15.11
CA ALA A 962 -12.00 2.32 -14.18
C ALA A 962 -10.76 3.19 -14.43
N GLN A 963 -9.98 3.45 -13.37
CA GLN A 963 -8.65 4.07 -13.50
C GLN A 963 -7.64 2.97 -13.86
N CYS A 964 -7.54 2.62 -15.14
CA CYS A 964 -6.76 1.47 -15.62
C CYS A 964 -5.27 1.50 -15.24
N ASN A 965 -4.71 2.67 -14.94
CA ASN A 965 -3.33 2.82 -14.47
C ASN A 965 -3.15 2.50 -12.97
N LYS A 966 -4.22 2.17 -12.25
CA LYS A 966 -4.24 1.83 -10.81
C LYS A 966 -4.75 0.41 -10.54
N LEU A 967 -5.14 -0.31 -11.58
CA LEU A 967 -5.45 -1.74 -11.60
C LEU A 967 -4.15 -2.50 -11.88
#